data_AF-A0A010RCV4-F1
#
_entry.id   AF-A0A010RCV4-F1
#
_cell.length_a   1.000
_cell.length_b   1.000
_cell.length_c   1.000
_cell.angle_alpha   90.00
_cell.angle_beta   90.00
_cell.angle_gamma   90.00
#
_symmetry.space_group_name_H-M   'P 1'
#
loop_
_entity.id
_entity.type
_entity.pdbx_description
1 polymer ?
#
loop_
_entity_poly.entity_id
_entity_poly.type
_entity_poly.pdbx_seq_one_letter_code
_entity_poly.pdbx_strand_id
1 'polypeptide(L)'
;MGSTLDEHYTGYRSVSVDGIPFFTPKQRVPVGTAILAPEKGVTAETITPAFLPITIRDKTFQNRIWVAPMCMYSCQDGKLSDFHVAHYGQWAIRGSALITIEAAAVTLRGRNTPQDAGLWSDDLIAPLKRVVDVIHSQSQKAAIQLQHAGRKCSVCPPWLGLRLVPDEFGGYAKSVQGPTTEPWNENYATPGQMTNEEILETIEAYGQAARRAILAGIDVIAIHGAHGYLIHSFASPATNKRTDKWGGSFENRTRFGIEVLRAVRRNIPGGTPVFWKISAVDWLPAGEGWELEDTLRYVPILAKEGVDLFDVSSGGTDRRQQVQLGQQYQVPFAKAIKDLKLPNVFVGAVGWIRDGETVHDILSNDKADVVHVAREFLRDPNFVQKVALSTNTEITWIDQYHRAPMNKKYVESTTSITTDVKAADGVTQSHDDQLTNKILRKQFKRQEHLQRHLRTQEHQPKSFVFIDQSKQQARPLQRFDPSSPSAEATASVNGTGPETTPSGSQMSQSLTTVDDTHLSTDLTGSNGNDEAFGSASSQLHAFGDDVFLEEAASDAELETCPAVHRRGETNVPDQEVNNGLNGYDFDARFLWSDPNVMADHYLSDVFSSMDHQPGPITNSDNLLHDNPNHETDGVDVESACREPGSGQQISPLVAGNDPHAPLTPPPPLSMTATRQTLQQASEQTGSEVSNAHGLHQPGVSWTVSSEAYERLSREIVRLARILPENFNLPKRQNLSRYLAGYIRGFHPHLPFLHLPTTSSDTISPVLLMALCAVGAFYGFERPQGYELYFASRAIAENHFEQHRRESMHHLMGHHSRHENLSGGLPRETSAGLNLTAANPVSNAKRKSLEIIQSLVVLTQLTSWVDSALVRDAIVTASQLSVLVREELNKSQPLEIDMKLATAWHDWWQDEGRRRTLYAAYVVVNLQTISFNIPPAIPNMEIRMLLPSSAAEWNAAGSGTWRDAVERSGLQRNDFQHCLKRLFSGHPVDKEVSTSSFANYVLIQGILQYLYFERQAALGMVNSALSLPPGVIDPYAQALRTWEADWNKSRESTLDPASPYGPLGFNSTAMLRLAHIRLSVGLGDESSLMGRDPQVLARAFVSEENPVPVQPAHLEQAISQCIDAFRIPVRVGIPLVARTQTGHWSVQHALASFACALMLTRWLENMSCFAEECGPESLGENEKHLLNTISSLIEETHYAGSLGTKESDALRIHRLRVIIVQVWAEAYQGVQVFEIVETIGTTFSLVAQILEDRLKV
;
A
#
# COMPACT_ATOMS: atom_id res chain seq x y z
N MET A 1 -11.85 -17.22 57.62
CA MET A 1 -13.16 -16.85 57.04
C MET A 1 -12.89 -16.43 55.60
N GLY A 2 -13.50 -17.00 54.56
CA GLY A 2 -14.36 -18.18 54.53
C GLY A 2 -14.34 -18.80 53.13
N SER A 3 -14.53 -20.12 53.03
CA SER A 3 -14.75 -20.82 51.77
C SER A 3 -16.23 -20.69 51.30
N THR A 4 -16.58 -21.39 50.22
CA THR A 4 -17.96 -21.60 49.71
C THR A 4 -18.69 -20.37 49.14
N LEU A 5 -18.14 -19.74 48.09
CA LEU A 5 -18.88 -18.78 47.25
C LEU A 5 -18.69 -18.92 45.72
N ASP A 6 -17.58 -19.48 45.22
CA ASP A 6 -17.26 -19.44 43.77
C ASP A 6 -17.99 -20.47 42.88
N GLU A 7 -18.45 -21.61 43.41
CA GLU A 7 -18.95 -22.72 42.57
C GLU A 7 -20.26 -22.41 41.81
N HIS A 8 -21.00 -21.37 42.22
CA HIS A 8 -22.28 -20.98 41.60
C HIS A 8 -22.18 -19.87 40.53
N TYR A 9 -21.02 -19.25 40.30
CA TYR A 9 -20.87 -18.16 39.31
C TYR A 9 -20.21 -18.58 37.98
N THR A 10 -19.89 -19.86 37.82
CA THR A 10 -19.12 -20.43 36.71
C THR A 10 -19.73 -20.23 35.31
N GLY A 11 -21.03 -19.97 35.20
CA GLY A 11 -21.73 -19.75 33.92
C GLY A 11 -21.60 -18.33 33.34
N TYR A 12 -21.17 -17.34 34.13
CA TYR A 12 -21.25 -15.90 33.75
C TYR A 12 -19.90 -15.25 33.39
N ARG A 13 -18.80 -16.00 33.42
CA ARG A 13 -17.45 -15.49 33.12
C ARG A 13 -16.68 -16.47 32.25
N SER A 14 -15.90 -15.97 31.30
CA SER A 14 -14.96 -16.81 30.54
C SER A 14 -13.89 -17.37 31.47
N VAL A 15 -13.73 -18.70 31.46
CA VAL A 15 -12.64 -19.39 32.16
C VAL A 15 -11.30 -18.91 31.61
N SER A 16 -10.35 -18.59 32.50
CA SER A 16 -8.98 -18.20 32.13
C SER A 16 -8.14 -19.41 31.69
N VAL A 17 -7.13 -19.20 30.85
CA VAL A 17 -6.10 -20.23 30.61
C VAL A 17 -5.21 -20.38 31.84
N ASP A 18 -5.00 -21.62 32.28
CA ASP A 18 -4.24 -21.95 33.49
C ASP A 18 -2.73 -21.72 33.29
N GLY A 19 -2.05 -21.22 34.34
CA GLY A 19 -0.58 -21.08 34.35
C GLY A 19 0.01 -19.90 33.57
N ILE A 20 -0.84 -19.03 33.01
CA ILE A 20 -0.43 -17.85 32.22
C ILE A 20 -0.51 -16.57 33.08
N PRO A 21 0.47 -15.65 33.00
CA PRO A 21 0.56 -14.47 33.87
C PRO A 21 -0.42 -13.32 33.51
N PHE A 22 -1.39 -13.55 32.63
CA PHE A 22 -2.39 -12.57 32.21
C PHE A 22 -3.72 -13.27 31.88
N PHE A 23 -4.84 -12.55 31.99
CA PHE A 23 -6.15 -13.08 31.64
C PHE A 23 -6.32 -13.21 30.11
N THR A 24 -6.77 -14.37 29.64
CA THR A 24 -7.41 -14.53 28.33
C THR A 24 -8.49 -15.62 28.41
N PRO A 25 -9.57 -15.54 27.61
CA PRO A 25 -10.54 -16.62 27.49
C PRO A 25 -9.91 -17.93 27.01
N LYS A 26 -10.09 -19.01 27.78
CA LYS A 26 -9.66 -20.37 27.45
C LYS A 26 -10.48 -20.92 26.29
N GLN A 27 -9.87 -20.91 25.10
CA GLN A 27 -10.49 -21.39 23.87
C GLN A 27 -10.94 -22.85 24.03
N ARG A 28 -12.22 -23.14 23.76
CA ARG A 28 -12.78 -24.49 23.93
C ARG A 28 -12.26 -25.49 22.91
N VAL A 29 -11.92 -24.99 21.72
CA VAL A 29 -11.33 -25.73 20.60
C VAL A 29 -10.21 -24.84 20.04
N PRO A 30 -9.01 -25.36 19.71
CA PRO A 30 -7.95 -24.56 19.13
C PRO A 30 -8.40 -23.87 17.84
N VAL A 31 -7.97 -22.62 17.64
CA VAL A 31 -8.29 -21.81 16.45
C VAL A 31 -7.78 -22.51 15.19
N GLY A 32 -8.52 -22.47 14.08
CA GLY A 32 -8.13 -23.15 12.84
C GLY A 32 -8.32 -24.68 12.86
N THR A 33 -9.10 -25.22 13.80
CA THR A 33 -9.61 -26.60 13.72
C THR A 33 -10.77 -26.64 12.74
N ALA A 34 -10.87 -27.66 11.89
CA ALA A 34 -12.05 -27.83 11.04
C ALA A 34 -13.33 -28.06 11.85
N ILE A 35 -14.42 -27.41 11.45
CA ILE A 35 -15.76 -27.66 11.97
C ILE A 35 -16.37 -28.80 11.14
N LEU A 36 -16.53 -29.97 11.76
CA LEU A 36 -17.19 -31.11 11.15
C LEU A 36 -18.71 -31.03 11.37
N ALA A 37 -19.47 -31.39 10.34
CA ALA A 37 -20.92 -31.43 10.34
C ALA A 37 -21.40 -32.67 9.55
N PRO A 38 -21.31 -33.88 10.13
CA PRO A 38 -21.64 -35.14 9.43
C PRO A 38 -23.07 -35.18 8.89
N GLU A 39 -24.01 -34.51 9.55
CA GLU A 39 -25.41 -34.37 9.13
C GLU A 39 -25.59 -33.51 7.86
N LYS A 40 -24.57 -32.73 7.49
CA LYS A 40 -24.46 -31.98 6.22
C LYS A 40 -23.53 -32.66 5.21
N GLY A 41 -22.99 -33.85 5.54
CA GLY A 41 -21.99 -34.55 4.75
C GLY A 41 -20.55 -34.03 4.93
N VAL A 42 -20.27 -33.19 5.94
CA VAL A 42 -18.92 -32.67 6.21
C VAL A 42 -18.25 -33.53 7.29
N THR A 43 -17.53 -34.56 6.86
CA THR A 43 -16.75 -35.47 7.71
C THR A 43 -15.24 -35.33 7.45
N ALA A 44 -14.41 -36.01 8.25
CA ALA A 44 -12.96 -36.01 8.10
C ALA A 44 -12.50 -36.50 6.71
N GLU A 45 -13.27 -37.38 6.08
CA GLU A 45 -13.02 -37.94 4.75
C GLU A 45 -13.36 -36.97 3.60
N THR A 46 -14.00 -35.82 3.90
CA THR A 46 -14.52 -34.86 2.90
C THR A 46 -13.85 -33.49 2.94
N ILE A 47 -13.21 -33.13 4.06
CA ILE A 47 -12.44 -31.89 4.17
C ILE A 47 -11.05 -32.05 3.55
N THR A 48 -10.42 -30.95 3.16
CA THR A 48 -9.02 -30.97 2.69
C THR A 48 -8.09 -31.55 3.78
N PRO A 49 -7.09 -32.37 3.43
CA PRO A 49 -6.13 -32.88 4.41
C PRO A 49 -5.45 -31.78 5.23
N ALA A 50 -5.34 -30.56 4.69
CA ALA A 50 -4.75 -29.40 5.37
C ALA A 50 -5.33 -29.11 6.77
N PHE A 51 -6.60 -29.43 7.01
CA PHE A 51 -7.26 -29.27 8.32
C PHE A 51 -7.55 -30.58 9.05
N LEU A 52 -6.97 -31.69 8.60
CA LEU A 52 -6.92 -32.92 9.41
C LEU A 52 -5.81 -32.80 10.46
N PRO A 53 -6.10 -33.13 11.73
CA PRO A 53 -5.11 -33.08 12.79
C PRO A 53 -3.97 -34.07 12.53
N ILE A 54 -2.81 -33.78 13.12
CA ILE A 54 -1.61 -34.62 13.08
C ILE A 54 -1.03 -34.70 14.49
N THR A 55 -0.66 -35.91 14.94
CA THR A 55 -0.07 -36.12 16.26
C THR A 55 1.36 -36.61 16.11
N ILE A 56 2.30 -35.90 16.74
CA ILE A 56 3.72 -36.24 16.78
C ILE A 56 4.10 -36.36 18.26
N ARG A 57 4.46 -37.59 18.67
CA ARG A 57 4.67 -37.97 20.09
C ARG A 57 3.51 -37.50 20.99
N ASP A 58 3.76 -36.59 21.94
CA ASP A 58 2.76 -36.08 22.89
C ASP A 58 2.03 -34.80 22.44
N LYS A 59 2.32 -34.30 21.23
CA LYS A 59 1.71 -33.09 20.66
C LYS A 59 0.76 -33.43 19.51
N THR A 60 -0.51 -33.09 19.69
CA THR A 60 -1.47 -33.00 18.58
C THR A 60 -1.55 -31.55 18.08
N PHE A 61 -1.47 -31.39 16.77
CA PHE A 61 -1.65 -30.14 16.04
C PHE A 61 -2.97 -30.25 15.26
N GLN A 62 -3.86 -29.26 15.40
CA GLN A 62 -5.22 -29.32 14.86
C GLN A 62 -5.31 -29.20 13.32
N ASN A 63 -4.24 -28.70 12.68
CA ASN A 63 -4.10 -28.61 11.24
C ASN A 63 -2.62 -28.71 10.83
N ARG A 64 -2.38 -28.72 9.53
CA ARG A 64 -1.08 -28.98 8.90
C ARG A 64 -0.42 -27.74 8.29
N ILE A 65 -0.92 -26.55 8.66
CA ILE A 65 -0.50 -25.26 8.09
C ILE A 65 0.29 -24.48 9.15
N TRP A 66 1.62 -24.58 9.10
CA TRP A 66 2.52 -24.16 10.17
C TRP A 66 3.39 -22.97 9.77
N VAL A 67 3.71 -22.09 10.72
CA VAL A 67 4.63 -20.97 10.48
C VAL A 67 6.07 -21.49 10.46
N ALA A 68 6.80 -21.17 9.39
CA ALA A 68 8.23 -21.45 9.25
C ALA A 68 9.08 -20.47 10.10
N PRO A 69 10.24 -20.89 10.63
CA PRO A 69 11.14 -19.98 11.34
C PRO A 69 11.68 -18.90 10.39
N MET A 70 11.60 -17.64 10.80
CA MET A 70 12.02 -16.47 10.03
C MET A 70 12.75 -15.49 10.96
N CYS A 71 14.04 -15.22 10.70
CA CYS A 71 14.81 -14.30 11.53
C CYS A 71 14.28 -12.87 11.39
N MET A 72 13.97 -12.24 12.52
CA MET A 72 13.44 -10.88 12.61
C MET A 72 14.50 -9.86 13.02
N TYR A 73 15.66 -10.32 13.50
CA TYR A 73 16.81 -9.49 13.84
C TYR A 73 16.43 -8.29 14.75
N SER A 74 15.55 -8.55 15.71
CA SER A 74 14.89 -7.55 16.56
C SER A 74 15.17 -7.75 18.06
N CYS A 75 16.18 -8.56 18.39
CA CYS A 75 16.61 -8.83 19.77
C CYS A 75 17.73 -7.89 20.21
N GLN A 76 17.77 -7.59 21.52
CA GLN A 76 18.95 -7.06 22.20
C GLN A 76 19.59 -8.18 23.00
N ASP A 77 20.88 -8.45 22.79
CA ASP A 77 21.65 -9.48 23.51
C ASP A 77 20.98 -10.88 23.52
N GLY A 78 20.30 -11.23 22.43
CA GLY A 78 19.56 -12.48 22.28
C GLY A 78 18.17 -12.53 22.93
N LYS A 79 17.77 -11.49 23.68
CA LYS A 79 16.48 -11.41 24.37
C LYS A 79 15.35 -11.04 23.42
N LEU A 80 14.29 -11.85 23.40
CA LEU A 80 13.06 -11.53 22.68
C LEU A 80 12.40 -10.28 23.30
N SER A 81 12.25 -9.24 22.50
CA SER A 81 11.53 -8.00 22.79
C SER A 81 10.03 -8.10 22.48
N ASP A 82 9.22 -7.11 22.88
CA ASP A 82 7.78 -7.06 22.60
C ASP A 82 7.41 -7.04 21.11
N PHE A 83 8.37 -6.74 20.23
CA PHE A 83 8.23 -6.99 18.79
C PHE A 83 7.82 -8.44 18.51
N HIS A 84 8.46 -9.41 19.18
CA HIS A 84 8.21 -10.84 18.99
C HIS A 84 6.86 -11.25 19.60
N VAL A 85 6.45 -10.61 20.70
CA VAL A 85 5.12 -10.81 21.31
C VAL A 85 4.02 -10.44 20.31
N ALA A 86 4.12 -9.27 19.66
CA ALA A 86 3.20 -8.88 18.60
C ALA A 86 3.30 -9.80 17.36
N HIS A 87 4.52 -10.07 16.90
CA HIS A 87 4.83 -10.79 15.67
C HIS A 87 4.41 -12.27 15.67
N TYR A 88 4.55 -12.98 16.80
CA TYR A 88 4.05 -14.35 16.93
C TYR A 88 2.58 -14.37 17.43
N GLY A 89 2.18 -13.41 18.27
CA GLY A 89 0.80 -13.28 18.77
C GLY A 89 -0.24 -13.10 17.66
N GLN A 90 0.08 -12.36 16.59
CA GLN A 90 -0.81 -12.19 15.43
C GLN A 90 -1.19 -13.50 14.72
N TRP A 91 -0.34 -14.53 14.77
CA TRP A 91 -0.62 -15.85 14.19
C TRP A 91 -1.29 -16.79 15.19
N ALA A 92 -1.01 -16.64 16.49
CA ALA A 92 -1.63 -17.42 17.55
C ALA A 92 -3.17 -17.25 17.54
N ILE A 93 -3.65 -16.02 17.30
CA ILE A 93 -5.07 -15.69 17.16
C ILE A 93 -5.69 -16.03 15.79
N ARG A 94 -4.91 -16.58 14.84
CA ARG A 94 -5.35 -16.86 13.45
C ARG A 94 -5.17 -18.32 13.02
N GLY A 95 -4.90 -19.21 13.98
CA GLY A 95 -5.12 -20.65 13.82
C GLY A 95 -4.05 -21.45 13.10
N SER A 96 -2.81 -20.96 13.00
CA SER A 96 -1.69 -21.82 12.61
C SER A 96 -1.34 -22.76 13.78
N ALA A 97 -1.47 -24.06 13.56
CA ALA A 97 -1.36 -25.06 14.65
C ALA A 97 0.03 -25.15 15.30
N LEU A 98 1.07 -24.70 14.59
CA LEU A 98 2.42 -24.57 15.12
C LEU A 98 3.07 -23.28 14.64
N ILE A 99 3.59 -22.51 15.59
CA ILE A 99 4.35 -21.29 15.35
C ILE A 99 5.81 -21.56 15.68
N THR A 100 6.68 -21.55 14.66
CA THR A 100 8.13 -21.73 14.85
C THR A 100 8.79 -20.38 15.09
N ILE A 101 9.20 -20.14 16.33
CA ILE A 101 10.06 -19.01 16.70
C ILE A 101 11.40 -19.13 15.95
N GLU A 102 11.95 -17.98 15.57
CA GLU A 102 13.15 -17.85 14.74
C GLU A 102 14.40 -18.57 15.26
N ALA A 103 15.44 -18.56 14.42
CA ALA A 103 16.68 -19.29 14.66
C ALA A 103 17.50 -18.68 15.81
N ALA A 104 17.24 -19.16 17.03
CA ALA A 104 17.92 -18.74 18.25
C ALA A 104 19.31 -19.37 18.36
N ALA A 105 20.33 -18.54 18.57
CA ALA A 105 21.71 -18.98 18.67
C ALA A 105 22.00 -19.72 19.98
N VAL A 106 22.61 -20.89 19.89
CA VAL A 106 22.95 -21.73 21.06
C VAL A 106 24.22 -21.29 21.79
N THR A 107 25.04 -20.43 21.16
CA THR A 107 26.17 -19.71 21.77
C THR A 107 26.14 -18.24 21.37
N LEU A 108 26.73 -17.36 22.18
CA LEU A 108 26.83 -15.92 21.89
C LEU A 108 27.51 -15.64 20.53
N ARG A 109 28.60 -16.36 20.24
CA ARG A 109 29.35 -16.31 18.96
C ARG A 109 28.63 -17.00 17.79
N GLY A 110 27.57 -17.78 18.08
CA GLY A 110 26.82 -18.55 17.10
C GLY A 110 25.73 -17.77 16.35
N ARG A 111 25.55 -16.49 16.66
CA ARG A 111 24.58 -15.61 15.99
C ARG A 111 24.99 -15.30 14.55
N ASN A 112 24.00 -15.25 13.65
CA ASN A 112 24.14 -14.73 12.30
C ASN A 112 24.37 -13.21 12.36
N THR A 113 23.56 -12.48 13.13
CA THR A 113 23.68 -11.03 13.34
C THR A 113 23.72 -10.62 14.83
N PRO A 114 24.20 -9.42 15.19
CA PRO A 114 24.17 -8.93 16.58
C PRO A 114 22.76 -8.80 17.18
N GLN A 115 21.71 -8.82 16.35
CA GLN A 115 20.30 -8.70 16.76
C GLN A 115 19.50 -10.02 16.64
N ASP A 116 20.16 -11.15 16.38
CA ASP A 116 19.54 -12.48 16.43
C ASP A 116 19.05 -12.82 17.85
N ALA A 117 17.99 -13.65 17.91
CA ALA A 117 17.58 -14.35 19.12
C ALA A 117 18.67 -15.28 19.67
N GLY A 118 18.64 -15.57 20.97
CA GLY A 118 19.64 -16.39 21.66
C GLY A 118 19.05 -17.33 22.70
N LEU A 119 19.79 -18.39 23.03
CA LEU A 119 19.43 -19.31 24.12
C LEU A 119 20.66 -19.92 24.85
N TRP A 120 21.76 -19.16 24.87
CA TRP A 120 23.02 -19.54 25.53
C TRP A 120 23.08 -19.26 27.05
N SER A 121 22.19 -18.41 27.57
CA SER A 121 22.08 -18.06 29.00
C SER A 121 20.66 -18.32 29.54
N ASP A 122 20.54 -18.54 30.84
CA ASP A 122 19.28 -18.74 31.54
C ASP A 122 18.46 -17.43 31.61
N ASP A 123 19.11 -16.25 31.49
CA ASP A 123 18.45 -14.93 31.35
C ASP A 123 17.53 -14.82 30.13
N LEU A 124 17.66 -15.74 29.17
CA LEU A 124 16.92 -15.76 27.92
C LEU A 124 15.64 -16.60 28.04
N ILE A 125 15.47 -17.37 29.14
CA ILE A 125 14.28 -18.19 29.42
C ILE A 125 13.04 -17.30 29.62
N ALA A 126 13.13 -16.24 30.44
CA ALA A 126 11.97 -15.40 30.74
C ALA A 126 11.47 -14.56 29.53
N PRO A 127 12.35 -13.92 28.72
CA PRO A 127 11.96 -13.31 27.45
C PRO A 127 11.32 -14.29 26.47
N LEU A 128 11.85 -15.53 26.37
CA LEU A 128 11.25 -16.57 25.53
C LEU A 128 9.88 -17.00 26.07
N LYS A 129 9.74 -17.24 27.37
CA LYS A 129 8.48 -17.61 28.02
C LYS A 129 7.38 -16.57 27.80
N ARG A 130 7.69 -15.27 27.82
CA ARG A 130 6.72 -14.19 27.51
C ARG A 130 6.06 -14.37 26.14
N VAL A 131 6.80 -14.86 25.14
CA VAL A 131 6.27 -15.16 23.80
C VAL A 131 5.52 -16.50 23.78
N VAL A 132 6.06 -17.54 24.42
CA VAL A 132 5.41 -18.86 24.51
C VAL A 132 4.05 -18.78 25.22
N ASP A 133 3.97 -18.04 26.32
CA ASP A 133 2.74 -17.82 27.07
C ASP A 133 1.65 -17.19 26.19
N VAL A 134 2.00 -16.24 25.31
CA VAL A 134 1.05 -15.64 24.37
C VAL A 134 0.58 -16.64 23.31
N ILE A 135 1.45 -17.52 22.81
CA ILE A 135 1.08 -18.61 21.88
C ILE A 135 0.15 -19.62 22.57
N HIS A 136 0.52 -20.09 23.76
CA HIS A 136 -0.26 -21.05 24.57
C HIS A 136 -1.60 -20.48 25.02
N SER A 137 -1.69 -19.16 25.25
CA SER A 137 -2.94 -18.47 25.61
C SER A 137 -4.06 -18.67 24.58
N GLN A 138 -3.71 -18.92 23.30
CA GLN A 138 -4.65 -19.17 22.21
C GLN A 138 -4.77 -20.67 21.86
N SER A 139 -4.31 -21.54 22.77
CA SER A 139 -4.24 -23.01 22.63
C SER A 139 -3.41 -23.50 21.44
N GLN A 140 -2.49 -22.67 20.93
CA GLN A 140 -1.56 -23.02 19.86
C GLN A 140 -0.27 -23.64 20.40
N LYS A 141 0.56 -24.20 19.51
CA LYS A 141 1.85 -24.81 19.86
C LYS A 141 3.03 -23.95 19.45
N ALA A 142 4.05 -23.91 20.31
CA ALA A 142 5.28 -23.15 20.10
C ALA A 142 6.45 -24.09 19.78
N ALA A 143 7.11 -23.85 18.65
CA ALA A 143 8.42 -24.43 18.34
C ALA A 143 9.51 -23.35 18.45
N ILE A 144 10.77 -23.74 18.66
CA ILE A 144 11.93 -22.86 18.46
C ILE A 144 12.96 -23.55 17.58
N GLN A 145 13.60 -22.78 16.69
CA GLN A 145 14.72 -23.27 15.92
C GLN A 145 16.06 -22.97 16.61
N LEU A 146 16.82 -24.01 16.95
CA LEU A 146 18.16 -23.89 17.52
C LEU A 146 19.22 -23.84 16.40
N GLN A 147 20.08 -22.82 16.46
CA GLN A 147 21.04 -22.49 15.40
C GLN A 147 22.46 -22.21 15.94
N HIS A 148 23.44 -22.44 15.08
CA HIS A 148 24.74 -21.78 15.11
C HIS A 148 25.10 -21.43 13.66
N ALA A 149 25.26 -20.15 13.30
CA ALA A 149 25.44 -19.74 11.91
C ALA A 149 26.83 -20.13 11.34
N GLY A 150 27.80 -20.42 12.19
CA GLY A 150 29.09 -20.99 11.80
C GLY A 150 29.90 -20.01 10.94
N ARG A 151 30.40 -20.44 9.76
CA ARG A 151 31.13 -19.54 8.83
C ARG A 151 30.29 -18.39 8.24
N LYS A 152 29.01 -18.32 8.59
CA LYS A 152 28.08 -17.24 8.22
C LYS A 152 27.75 -16.29 9.39
N CYS A 153 28.33 -16.51 10.58
CA CYS A 153 28.19 -15.62 11.74
C CYS A 153 28.68 -14.19 11.47
N SER A 154 28.24 -13.28 12.35
CA SER A 154 28.73 -11.90 12.46
C SER A 154 28.48 -11.01 11.24
N VAL A 155 27.31 -11.10 10.59
CA VAL A 155 26.89 -10.18 9.52
C VAL A 155 25.78 -9.23 9.95
N CYS A 156 25.58 -8.13 9.23
CA CYS A 156 24.49 -7.20 9.49
C CYS A 156 23.12 -7.82 9.09
N PRO A 157 22.01 -7.39 9.72
CA PRO A 157 20.66 -7.65 9.24
C PRO A 157 20.46 -7.30 7.74
N PRO A 158 19.54 -7.97 7.02
CA PRO A 158 19.47 -7.90 5.55
C PRO A 158 19.31 -6.48 4.98
N TRP A 159 18.51 -5.62 5.63
CA TRP A 159 18.30 -4.23 5.20
C TRP A 159 19.53 -3.32 5.36
N LEU A 160 20.55 -3.77 6.11
CA LEU A 160 21.85 -3.11 6.20
C LEU A 160 22.88 -3.67 5.20
N GLY A 161 22.52 -4.67 4.37
CA GLY A 161 23.33 -5.10 3.23
C GLY A 161 24.27 -6.30 3.45
N LEU A 162 24.01 -7.15 4.46
CA LEU A 162 24.67 -8.47 4.63
C LEU A 162 26.23 -8.45 4.57
N ARG A 163 26.85 -7.45 5.19
CA ARG A 163 28.32 -7.36 5.39
C ARG A 163 28.73 -7.86 6.78
N LEU A 164 30.00 -8.18 6.94
CA LEU A 164 30.68 -8.42 8.21
C LEU A 164 30.50 -7.24 9.19
N VAL A 165 30.14 -7.56 10.43
CA VAL A 165 30.16 -6.68 11.60
C VAL A 165 31.46 -6.93 12.37
N PRO A 166 32.35 -5.94 12.56
CA PRO A 166 33.51 -6.04 13.44
C PRO A 166 33.12 -6.20 14.91
N ASP A 167 34.00 -6.79 15.73
CA ASP A 167 33.75 -7.04 17.16
C ASP A 167 33.33 -5.77 17.93
N GLU A 168 33.93 -4.63 17.61
CA GLU A 168 33.67 -3.33 18.26
C GLU A 168 32.25 -2.78 18.01
N PHE A 169 31.51 -3.35 17.05
CA PHE A 169 30.11 -3.03 16.76
C PHE A 169 29.15 -4.17 17.15
N GLY A 170 29.53 -4.96 18.16
CA GLY A 170 28.74 -6.10 18.67
C GLY A 170 28.81 -7.36 17.79
N GLY A 171 29.75 -7.40 16.85
CA GLY A 171 30.07 -8.59 16.07
C GLY A 171 30.99 -9.57 16.80
N TYR A 172 31.41 -10.59 16.06
CA TYR A 172 32.34 -11.64 16.47
C TYR A 172 33.29 -11.99 15.32
N ALA A 173 33.67 -11.02 14.49
CA ALA A 173 34.49 -11.17 13.30
C ALA A 173 35.78 -11.97 13.53
N LYS A 174 36.48 -11.73 14.65
CA LYS A 174 37.71 -12.46 15.01
C LYS A 174 37.47 -13.87 15.59
N SER A 175 36.21 -14.21 15.89
CA SER A 175 35.79 -15.43 16.59
C SER A 175 34.73 -16.24 15.81
N VAL A 176 34.55 -15.96 14.52
CA VAL A 176 33.72 -16.77 13.60
C VAL A 176 34.38 -18.13 13.38
N GLN A 177 33.59 -19.20 13.38
CA GLN A 177 34.10 -20.57 13.44
C GLN A 177 33.33 -21.55 12.54
N GLY A 178 34.01 -22.60 12.08
CA GLY A 178 33.38 -23.67 11.32
C GLY A 178 34.29 -24.87 11.05
N PRO A 179 33.90 -25.80 10.16
CA PRO A 179 34.73 -26.94 9.76
C PRO A 179 35.88 -26.57 8.81
N THR A 180 35.89 -25.34 8.29
CA THR A 180 36.83 -24.85 7.27
C THR A 180 37.46 -23.54 7.71
N THR A 181 38.54 -23.14 7.04
CA THR A 181 39.12 -21.78 7.08
C THR A 181 38.62 -20.89 5.94
N GLU A 182 37.77 -21.40 5.04
CA GLU A 182 37.25 -20.65 3.88
C GLU A 182 36.03 -19.79 4.26
N PRO A 183 36.05 -18.46 4.05
CA PRO A 183 34.88 -17.60 4.25
C PRO A 183 33.74 -17.95 3.30
N TRP A 184 32.50 -17.56 3.63
CA TRP A 184 31.35 -17.80 2.73
C TRP A 184 31.41 -16.92 1.46
N ASN A 185 31.94 -15.70 1.57
CA ASN A 185 32.45 -14.85 0.48
C ASN A 185 33.24 -13.65 1.07
N GLU A 186 33.65 -12.70 0.22
CA GLU A 186 34.41 -11.49 0.59
C GLU A 186 33.79 -10.61 1.69
N ASN A 187 32.47 -10.64 1.86
CA ASN A 187 31.73 -9.84 2.84
C ASN A 187 31.61 -10.54 4.20
N TYR A 188 32.24 -11.70 4.40
CA TYR A 188 32.12 -12.55 5.58
C TYR A 188 33.49 -12.76 6.23
N ALA A 189 33.52 -13.01 7.54
CA ALA A 189 34.75 -13.34 8.24
C ALA A 189 35.38 -14.63 7.71
N THR A 190 36.71 -14.68 7.70
CA THR A 190 37.47 -15.92 7.54
C THR A 190 37.27 -16.76 8.82
N PRO A 191 36.60 -17.92 8.76
CA PRO A 191 36.35 -18.72 9.95
C PRO A 191 37.65 -19.34 10.52
N GLY A 192 37.74 -19.44 11.84
CA GLY A 192 38.62 -20.40 12.47
C GLY A 192 38.10 -21.82 12.25
N GLN A 193 38.96 -22.73 11.78
CA GLN A 193 38.62 -24.15 11.73
C GLN A 193 38.58 -24.70 13.17
N MET A 194 37.41 -25.14 13.61
CA MET A 194 37.16 -25.53 15.01
C MET A 194 38.06 -26.68 15.47
N THR A 195 38.54 -26.58 16.71
CA THR A 195 39.18 -27.69 17.44
C THR A 195 38.18 -28.82 17.73
N ASN A 196 38.67 -29.99 18.16
CA ASN A 196 37.79 -31.07 18.61
C ASN A 196 37.00 -30.67 19.87
N GLU A 197 37.60 -29.82 20.69
CA GLU A 197 37.12 -29.34 21.98
C GLU A 197 35.95 -28.38 21.76
N GLU A 198 36.12 -27.36 20.92
CA GLU A 198 35.05 -26.42 20.54
C GLU A 198 33.88 -27.09 19.83
N ILE A 199 34.13 -28.18 19.09
CA ILE A 199 33.07 -29.01 18.49
C ILE A 199 32.23 -29.67 19.60
N LEU A 200 32.87 -30.25 20.62
CA LEU A 200 32.18 -30.89 21.75
C LEU A 200 31.46 -29.87 22.66
N GLU A 201 32.08 -28.72 22.92
CA GLU A 201 31.43 -27.58 23.60
C GLU A 201 30.16 -27.14 22.86
N THR A 202 30.24 -27.01 21.53
CA THR A 202 29.10 -26.57 20.70
C THR A 202 27.99 -27.63 20.68
N ILE A 203 28.34 -28.92 20.64
CA ILE A 203 27.38 -30.02 20.77
C ILE A 203 26.61 -29.92 22.10
N GLU A 204 27.27 -29.71 23.22
CA GLU A 204 26.57 -29.59 24.51
C GLU A 204 25.82 -28.26 24.65
N ALA A 205 26.29 -27.17 24.02
CA ALA A 205 25.55 -25.91 23.96
C ALA A 205 24.18 -26.06 23.27
N TYR A 206 24.08 -26.88 22.21
CA TYR A 206 22.78 -27.26 21.62
C TYR A 206 21.89 -28.01 22.63
N GLY A 207 22.46 -28.91 23.43
CA GLY A 207 21.76 -29.61 24.51
C GLY A 207 21.21 -28.65 25.57
N GLN A 208 22.05 -27.76 26.09
CA GLN A 208 21.65 -26.78 27.10
C GLN A 208 20.65 -25.74 26.58
N ALA A 209 20.77 -25.32 25.31
CA ALA A 209 19.76 -24.48 24.67
C ALA A 209 18.40 -25.20 24.56
N ALA A 210 18.39 -26.49 24.21
CA ALA A 210 17.16 -27.29 24.20
C ALA A 210 16.54 -27.42 25.60
N ARG A 211 17.35 -27.67 26.64
CA ARG A 211 16.88 -27.66 28.05
C ARG A 211 16.20 -26.34 28.42
N ARG A 212 16.79 -25.20 28.05
CA ARG A 212 16.23 -23.86 28.31
C ARG A 212 14.93 -23.60 27.54
N ALA A 213 14.81 -24.09 26.31
CA ALA A 213 13.58 -24.00 25.53
C ALA A 213 12.42 -24.71 26.24
N ILE A 214 12.65 -25.92 26.79
CA ILE A 214 11.64 -26.63 27.58
C ILE A 214 11.30 -25.89 28.88
N LEU A 215 12.29 -25.31 29.57
CA LEU A 215 12.04 -24.47 30.76
C LEU A 215 11.23 -23.19 30.43
N ALA A 216 11.31 -22.69 29.21
CA ALA A 216 10.49 -21.59 28.71
C ALA A 216 9.09 -22.03 28.21
N GLY A 217 8.79 -23.33 28.21
CA GLY A 217 7.50 -23.91 27.81
C GLY A 217 7.38 -24.36 26.35
N ILE A 218 8.46 -24.39 25.57
CA ILE A 218 8.43 -24.79 24.15
C ILE A 218 7.92 -26.24 23.99
N ASP A 219 6.98 -26.44 23.04
CA ASP A 219 6.42 -27.76 22.73
C ASP A 219 7.35 -28.60 21.85
N VAL A 220 8.11 -27.98 20.94
CA VAL A 220 8.87 -28.64 19.86
C VAL A 220 10.25 -28.00 19.67
N ILE A 221 11.29 -28.82 19.57
CA ILE A 221 12.65 -28.35 19.27
C ILE A 221 12.96 -28.59 17.79
N ALA A 222 13.22 -27.54 17.01
CA ALA A 222 13.70 -27.66 15.65
C ALA A 222 15.23 -27.45 15.59
N ILE A 223 15.98 -28.36 14.96
CA ILE A 223 17.43 -28.24 14.77
C ILE A 223 17.71 -27.69 13.37
N HIS A 224 18.50 -26.61 13.26
CA HIS A 224 18.84 -26.02 11.97
C HIS A 224 20.03 -26.74 11.29
N GLY A 225 19.75 -27.85 10.60
CA GLY A 225 20.71 -28.63 9.81
C GLY A 225 20.80 -28.24 8.33
N ALA A 226 20.70 -26.95 8.00
CA ALA A 226 20.46 -26.46 6.63
C ALA A 226 21.11 -25.10 6.32
N HIS A 227 20.85 -24.58 5.11
CA HIS A 227 21.18 -23.21 4.65
C HIS A 227 22.66 -22.80 4.72
N GLY A 228 23.58 -23.77 4.80
CA GLY A 228 25.01 -23.49 4.90
C GLY A 228 25.50 -23.00 6.27
N TYR A 229 24.63 -23.01 7.29
CA TYR A 229 25.00 -22.76 8.69
C TYR A 229 25.76 -23.96 9.29
N LEU A 230 26.19 -23.88 10.55
CA LEU A 230 27.26 -24.74 11.09
C LEU A 230 27.05 -26.24 10.80
N ILE A 231 25.90 -26.81 11.18
CA ILE A 231 25.59 -28.23 10.96
C ILE A 231 25.65 -28.59 9.47
N HIS A 232 25.07 -27.77 8.59
CA HIS A 232 25.11 -28.03 7.15
C HIS A 232 26.52 -27.86 6.57
N SER A 233 27.31 -26.92 7.10
CA SER A 233 28.70 -26.74 6.66
C SER A 233 29.61 -27.91 7.06
N PHE A 234 29.30 -28.64 8.13
CA PHE A 234 29.94 -29.93 8.47
C PHE A 234 29.44 -31.05 7.56
N ALA A 235 28.15 -31.09 7.25
CA ALA A 235 27.57 -32.11 6.38
C ALA A 235 28.08 -32.01 4.93
N SER A 236 28.11 -30.81 4.34
CA SER A 236 28.45 -30.62 2.92
C SER A 236 29.94 -30.87 2.62
N PRO A 237 30.28 -31.65 1.57
CA PRO A 237 31.65 -31.81 1.10
C PRO A 237 32.18 -30.54 0.39
N ALA A 238 31.30 -29.60 0.00
CA ALA A 238 31.73 -28.32 -0.56
C ALA A 238 32.57 -27.54 0.47
N THR A 239 32.15 -27.58 1.75
CA THR A 239 32.77 -26.82 2.85
C THR A 239 33.61 -27.66 3.78
N ASN A 240 33.25 -28.91 4.07
CA ASN A 240 33.99 -29.72 5.04
C ASN A 240 35.18 -30.47 4.41
N LYS A 241 36.34 -29.80 4.37
CA LYS A 241 37.62 -30.36 3.88
C LYS A 241 38.48 -31.00 4.99
N ARG A 242 37.94 -31.25 6.19
CA ARG A 242 38.72 -31.82 7.31
C ARG A 242 39.14 -33.26 7.03
N THR A 243 40.30 -33.65 7.55
CA THR A 243 40.87 -35.01 7.47
C THR A 243 40.74 -35.81 8.78
N ASP A 244 40.12 -35.23 9.81
CA ASP A 244 39.88 -35.88 11.10
C ASP A 244 38.52 -36.62 11.14
N LYS A 245 38.15 -37.14 12.32
CA LYS A 245 36.87 -37.85 12.54
C LYS A 245 35.61 -37.00 12.25
N TRP A 246 35.76 -35.71 11.97
CA TRP A 246 34.67 -34.77 11.70
C TRP A 246 34.58 -34.35 10.23
N GLY A 247 35.41 -34.88 9.31
CA GLY A 247 35.27 -34.66 7.86
C GLY A 247 35.80 -35.78 6.97
N GLY A 248 35.81 -35.50 5.65
CA GLY A 248 36.14 -36.49 4.62
C GLY A 248 34.94 -37.37 4.28
N SER A 249 34.86 -38.56 4.89
CA SER A 249 33.78 -39.52 4.60
C SER A 249 32.40 -38.98 5.01
N PHE A 250 31.36 -39.54 4.39
CA PHE A 250 29.96 -39.23 4.73
C PHE A 250 29.68 -39.41 6.24
N GLU A 251 30.17 -40.51 6.82
CA GLU A 251 30.02 -40.86 8.24
C GLU A 251 30.70 -39.85 9.18
N ASN A 252 31.80 -39.22 8.73
CA ASN A 252 32.50 -38.19 9.49
C ASN A 252 31.85 -36.81 9.31
N ARG A 253 31.48 -36.45 8.07
CA ARG A 253 30.77 -35.19 7.74
C ARG A 253 29.44 -35.08 8.51
N THR A 254 28.67 -36.16 8.56
CA THR A 254 27.37 -36.22 9.26
C THR A 254 27.48 -36.35 10.78
N ARG A 255 28.63 -36.81 11.31
CA ARG A 255 28.85 -37.07 12.75
C ARG A 255 28.47 -35.90 13.65
N PHE A 256 28.82 -34.68 13.26
CA PHE A 256 28.54 -33.48 14.06
C PHE A 256 27.03 -33.28 14.29
N GLY A 257 26.22 -33.42 13.23
CA GLY A 257 24.78 -33.29 13.33
C GLY A 257 24.11 -34.40 14.16
N ILE A 258 24.63 -35.62 14.06
CA ILE A 258 24.18 -36.77 14.86
C ILE A 258 24.47 -36.54 16.35
N GLU A 259 25.66 -36.07 16.71
CA GLU A 259 25.99 -35.79 18.12
C GLU A 259 25.22 -34.58 18.68
N VAL A 260 24.93 -33.56 17.87
CA VAL A 260 24.01 -32.47 18.23
C VAL A 260 22.60 -33.01 18.54
N LEU A 261 22.05 -33.86 17.67
CA LEU A 261 20.74 -34.49 17.89
C LEU A 261 20.73 -35.31 19.19
N ARG A 262 21.78 -36.09 19.44
CA ARG A 262 21.96 -36.86 20.69
C ARG A 262 22.04 -35.94 21.91
N ALA A 263 22.75 -34.81 21.84
CA ALA A 263 22.84 -33.85 22.95
C ALA A 263 21.52 -33.15 23.24
N VAL A 264 20.75 -32.78 22.20
CA VAL A 264 19.38 -32.29 22.33
C VAL A 264 18.49 -33.36 22.98
N ARG A 265 18.50 -34.60 22.46
CA ARG A 265 17.69 -35.71 22.97
C ARG A 265 17.99 -36.12 24.42
N ARG A 266 19.23 -35.95 24.90
CA ARG A 266 19.60 -36.16 26.33
C ARG A 266 19.08 -35.07 27.27
N ASN A 267 18.76 -33.88 26.76
CA ASN A 267 18.45 -32.69 27.54
C ASN A 267 16.95 -32.30 27.56
N ILE A 268 16.08 -33.07 26.90
CA ILE A 268 14.63 -32.82 26.80
C ILE A 268 13.80 -34.06 27.17
N PRO A 269 12.52 -33.90 27.56
CA PRO A 269 11.62 -35.03 27.79
C PRO A 269 11.46 -35.93 26.56
N GLY A 270 11.31 -37.24 26.79
CA GLY A 270 11.13 -38.22 25.70
C GLY A 270 9.85 -38.02 24.86
N GLY A 271 8.85 -37.32 25.40
CA GLY A 271 7.63 -36.93 24.69
C GLY A 271 7.82 -35.78 23.70
N THR A 272 8.77 -34.87 23.92
CA THR A 272 8.97 -33.67 23.09
C THR A 272 9.32 -34.03 21.64
N PRO A 273 8.61 -33.52 20.62
CA PRO A 273 9.01 -33.68 19.23
C PRO A 273 10.31 -32.94 18.90
N VAL A 274 11.18 -33.58 18.12
CA VAL A 274 12.38 -32.95 17.53
C VAL A 274 12.26 -32.95 16.02
N PHE A 275 12.25 -31.75 15.44
CA PHE A 275 12.21 -31.52 14.01
C PHE A 275 13.63 -31.22 13.50
N TRP A 276 13.91 -31.56 12.25
CA TRP A 276 15.19 -31.29 11.62
C TRP A 276 14.99 -30.52 10.31
N LYS A 277 15.46 -29.27 10.26
CA LYS A 277 15.47 -28.51 9.00
C LYS A 277 16.68 -28.91 8.18
N ILE A 278 16.46 -29.45 6.98
CA ILE A 278 17.51 -29.98 6.09
C ILE A 278 17.60 -29.14 4.80
N SER A 279 18.81 -28.95 4.27
CA SER A 279 19.01 -28.55 2.88
C SER A 279 19.18 -29.84 2.06
N ALA A 280 18.22 -30.17 1.20
CA ALA A 280 18.21 -31.43 0.48
C ALA A 280 19.32 -31.55 -0.60
N VAL A 281 19.72 -30.41 -1.16
CA VAL A 281 20.81 -30.26 -2.13
C VAL A 281 21.52 -28.92 -1.93
N ASP A 282 22.78 -28.81 -2.33
CA ASP A 282 23.55 -27.55 -2.37
C ASP A 282 23.34 -26.72 -3.65
N TRP A 283 22.72 -27.30 -4.69
CA TRP A 283 22.63 -26.74 -6.06
C TRP A 283 23.99 -26.44 -6.72
N LEU A 284 25.02 -27.22 -6.37
CA LEU A 284 26.33 -27.21 -7.03
C LEU A 284 26.42 -28.25 -8.16
N PRO A 285 27.46 -28.22 -9.02
CA PRO A 285 27.73 -29.28 -9.97
C PRO A 285 27.89 -30.65 -9.30
N ALA A 286 27.60 -31.72 -10.04
CA ALA A 286 27.58 -33.08 -9.51
C ALA A 286 28.96 -33.47 -8.91
N GLY A 287 28.94 -34.01 -7.69
CA GLY A 287 30.12 -34.37 -6.91
C GLY A 287 30.83 -33.21 -6.16
N GLU A 288 30.41 -31.95 -6.34
CA GLU A 288 31.04 -30.81 -5.66
C GLU A 288 30.39 -30.43 -4.31
N GLY A 289 29.15 -30.85 -4.06
CA GLY A 289 28.35 -30.42 -2.90
C GLY A 289 27.54 -31.53 -2.26
N TRP A 290 26.62 -31.14 -1.37
CA TRP A 290 25.63 -32.05 -0.79
C TRP A 290 24.52 -32.32 -1.81
N GLU A 291 24.20 -33.60 -2.03
CA GLU A 291 23.28 -34.08 -3.07
C GLU A 291 22.05 -34.76 -2.46
N LEU A 292 21.04 -35.05 -3.29
CA LEU A 292 19.80 -35.66 -2.83
C LEU A 292 20.06 -37.08 -2.30
N GLU A 293 21.03 -37.78 -2.88
CA GLU A 293 21.52 -39.10 -2.49
C GLU A 293 22.15 -39.08 -1.10
N ASP A 294 22.97 -38.05 -0.79
CA ASP A 294 23.52 -37.81 0.55
C ASP A 294 22.37 -37.52 1.56
N THR A 295 21.35 -36.74 1.15
CA THR A 295 20.12 -36.50 1.94
C THR A 295 19.34 -37.79 2.23
N LEU A 296 19.01 -38.58 1.20
CA LEU A 296 18.23 -39.82 1.34
C LEU A 296 18.97 -40.90 2.12
N ARG A 297 20.31 -40.85 2.16
CA ARG A 297 21.16 -41.68 3.04
C ARG A 297 21.19 -41.15 4.48
N TYR A 298 21.14 -39.84 4.70
CA TYR A 298 21.27 -39.22 6.02
C TYR A 298 19.95 -39.22 6.81
N VAL A 299 18.82 -38.99 6.14
CA VAL A 299 17.49 -38.93 6.75
C VAL A 299 17.11 -40.19 7.55
N PRO A 300 17.31 -41.44 7.05
CA PRO A 300 17.07 -42.65 7.83
C PRO A 300 17.95 -42.79 9.08
N ILE A 301 19.16 -42.21 9.07
CA ILE A 301 20.07 -42.22 10.23
C ILE A 301 19.53 -41.25 11.29
N LEU A 302 19.20 -40.01 10.90
CA LEU A 302 18.60 -39.02 11.79
C LEU A 302 17.25 -39.48 12.36
N ALA A 303 16.41 -40.14 11.57
CA ALA A 303 15.17 -40.78 12.02
C ALA A 303 15.43 -41.81 13.13
N LYS A 304 16.40 -42.71 12.94
CA LYS A 304 16.77 -43.74 13.93
C LYS A 304 17.33 -43.14 15.23
N GLU A 305 18.03 -42.01 15.14
CA GLU A 305 18.54 -41.24 16.28
C GLU A 305 17.46 -40.34 16.93
N GLY A 306 16.24 -40.33 16.38
CA GLY A 306 15.07 -39.68 16.97
C GLY A 306 14.75 -38.29 16.43
N VAL A 307 14.86 -38.06 15.12
CA VAL A 307 14.09 -36.99 14.44
C VAL A 307 12.68 -37.49 14.12
N ASP A 308 11.67 -36.69 14.43
CA ASP A 308 10.26 -37.03 14.20
C ASP A 308 9.69 -36.38 12.93
N LEU A 309 10.29 -35.27 12.47
CA LEU A 309 9.87 -34.57 11.25
C LEU A 309 11.04 -33.88 10.55
N PHE A 310 11.05 -33.95 9.21
CA PHE A 310 12.03 -33.24 8.37
C PHE A 310 11.40 -32.02 7.69
N ASP A 311 11.89 -30.82 7.97
CA ASP A 311 11.52 -29.56 7.32
C ASP A 311 12.45 -29.34 6.11
N VAL A 312 11.95 -29.59 4.90
CA VAL A 312 12.78 -29.81 3.72
C VAL A 312 12.98 -28.54 2.90
N SER A 313 14.20 -27.99 2.98
CA SER A 313 14.67 -26.84 2.22
C SER A 313 15.87 -27.21 1.34
N SER A 314 16.69 -26.26 0.90
CA SER A 314 17.83 -26.46 -0.01
C SER A 314 18.81 -25.29 0.04
N GLY A 315 20.02 -25.49 -0.51
CA GLY A 315 21.02 -24.48 -0.79
C GLY A 315 21.63 -23.79 0.44
N GLY A 316 22.22 -22.63 0.18
CA GLY A 316 22.77 -21.68 1.18
C GLY A 316 24.26 -21.82 1.51
N THR A 317 24.92 -22.89 1.05
CA THR A 317 26.29 -23.29 1.44
C THR A 317 27.41 -22.59 0.68
N ASP A 318 27.21 -22.32 -0.61
CA ASP A 318 28.19 -21.77 -1.55
C ASP A 318 27.51 -20.66 -2.39
N ARG A 319 28.27 -19.67 -2.88
CA ARG A 319 27.76 -18.63 -3.80
C ARG A 319 27.57 -19.14 -5.23
N ARG A 320 28.26 -20.22 -5.63
CA ARG A 320 28.19 -20.79 -6.99
C ARG A 320 26.88 -21.54 -7.27
N GLN A 321 26.07 -21.77 -6.25
CA GLN A 321 24.79 -22.48 -6.29
C GLN A 321 23.84 -21.96 -7.39
N GLN A 322 23.26 -22.84 -8.20
CA GLN A 322 22.32 -22.51 -9.27
C GLN A 322 20.90 -22.93 -8.88
N VAL A 323 20.29 -22.17 -7.97
CA VAL A 323 18.95 -22.48 -7.41
C VAL A 323 17.87 -22.26 -8.46
N GLN A 324 17.18 -23.33 -8.86
CA GLN A 324 16.05 -23.26 -9.79
C GLN A 324 14.79 -22.79 -9.02
N LEU A 325 14.56 -21.47 -9.02
CA LEU A 325 13.45 -20.85 -8.29
C LEU A 325 12.12 -20.97 -9.04
N GLY A 326 11.07 -21.35 -8.31
CA GLY A 326 9.70 -21.44 -8.81
C GLY A 326 8.70 -21.74 -7.69
N GLN A 327 7.42 -21.83 -8.04
CA GLN A 327 6.38 -22.36 -7.13
C GLN A 327 6.70 -23.83 -6.82
N GLN A 328 6.51 -24.26 -5.56
CA GLN A 328 6.82 -25.61 -5.08
C GLN A 328 8.27 -26.11 -5.29
N TYR A 329 9.26 -25.27 -5.59
CA TYR A 329 10.59 -25.71 -6.08
C TYR A 329 11.40 -26.67 -5.16
N GLN A 330 11.05 -26.81 -3.88
CA GLN A 330 11.68 -27.77 -2.94
C GLN A 330 10.76 -28.96 -2.58
N VAL A 331 9.48 -28.93 -3.01
CA VAL A 331 8.50 -30.01 -2.79
C VAL A 331 8.94 -31.34 -3.43
N PRO A 332 9.63 -31.40 -4.59
CA PRO A 332 10.20 -32.65 -5.10
C PRO A 332 11.16 -33.33 -4.11
N PHE A 333 11.93 -32.56 -3.33
CA PHE A 333 12.81 -33.11 -2.30
C PHE A 333 12.03 -33.62 -1.08
N ALA A 334 10.95 -32.92 -0.69
CA ALA A 334 10.03 -33.39 0.34
C ALA A 334 9.38 -34.72 -0.08
N LYS A 335 8.90 -34.81 -1.34
CA LYS A 335 8.35 -36.03 -1.93
C LYS A 335 9.36 -37.18 -1.92
N ALA A 336 10.61 -36.93 -2.33
CA ALA A 336 11.66 -37.95 -2.32
C ALA A 336 11.97 -38.49 -0.91
N ILE A 337 11.97 -37.63 0.12
CA ILE A 337 12.10 -38.05 1.52
C ILE A 337 10.86 -38.82 1.99
N LYS A 338 9.66 -38.36 1.63
CA LYS A 338 8.37 -38.99 1.95
C LYS A 338 8.26 -40.41 1.36
N ASP A 339 8.79 -40.61 0.16
CA ASP A 339 8.83 -41.92 -0.52
C ASP A 339 9.76 -42.95 0.15
N LEU A 340 10.64 -42.54 1.07
CA LEU A 340 11.36 -43.48 1.96
C LEU A 340 10.44 -44.20 2.96
N LYS A 341 9.22 -43.68 3.18
CA LYS A 341 8.15 -44.28 4.02
C LYS A 341 8.64 -44.72 5.42
N LEU A 342 9.48 -43.88 6.03
CA LEU A 342 10.05 -44.13 7.35
C LEU A 342 8.94 -44.15 8.42
N PRO A 343 8.86 -45.19 9.26
CA PRO A 343 7.78 -45.33 10.23
C PRO A 343 7.89 -44.28 11.34
N ASN A 344 6.76 -43.67 11.71
CA ASN A 344 6.65 -42.62 12.73
C ASN A 344 7.47 -41.34 12.46
N VAL A 345 7.83 -41.10 11.20
CA VAL A 345 8.53 -39.89 10.73
C VAL A 345 7.65 -39.17 9.72
N PHE A 346 7.53 -37.86 9.89
CA PHE A 346 6.74 -36.98 9.04
C PHE A 346 7.61 -36.06 8.19
N VAL A 347 7.06 -35.49 7.12
CA VAL A 347 7.78 -34.58 6.22
C VAL A 347 7.06 -33.24 6.10
N GLY A 348 7.78 -32.14 6.25
CA GLY A 348 7.29 -30.78 6.05
C GLY A 348 7.86 -30.16 4.77
N ALA A 349 6.98 -29.69 3.88
CA ALA A 349 7.38 -28.94 2.69
C ALA A 349 7.44 -27.43 2.97
N VAL A 350 8.47 -26.76 2.43
CA VAL A 350 8.58 -25.30 2.42
C VAL A 350 9.07 -24.82 1.06
N GLY A 351 8.69 -23.61 0.63
CA GLY A 351 9.28 -22.94 -0.53
C GLY A 351 8.23 -22.48 -1.54
N TRP A 352 7.96 -21.16 -1.53
CA TRP A 352 7.03 -20.49 -2.46
C TRP A 352 5.60 -21.07 -2.45
N ILE A 353 5.18 -21.64 -1.33
CA ILE A 353 3.77 -21.90 -0.99
C ILE A 353 3.13 -20.54 -0.63
N ARG A 354 2.07 -20.13 -1.34
CA ARG A 354 1.46 -18.78 -1.20
C ARG A 354 -0.08 -18.77 -1.18
N ASP A 355 -0.71 -19.92 -1.37
CA ASP A 355 -2.12 -20.06 -1.75
C ASP A 355 -2.66 -21.42 -1.30
N GLY A 356 -3.99 -21.52 -1.16
CA GLY A 356 -4.64 -22.74 -0.67
C GLY A 356 -4.64 -23.90 -1.66
N GLU A 357 -4.59 -23.63 -2.96
CA GLU A 357 -4.47 -24.65 -4.01
C GLU A 357 -3.15 -25.39 -3.89
N THR A 358 -2.03 -24.68 -3.72
CA THR A 358 -0.71 -25.25 -3.46
C THR A 358 -0.69 -26.05 -2.15
N VAL A 359 -1.33 -25.57 -1.09
CA VAL A 359 -1.42 -26.30 0.19
C VAL A 359 -2.22 -27.59 0.02
N HIS A 360 -3.35 -27.54 -0.70
CA HIS A 360 -4.17 -28.72 -0.98
C HIS A 360 -3.41 -29.74 -1.86
N ASP A 361 -2.80 -29.31 -2.97
CA ASP A 361 -2.03 -30.20 -3.86
C ASP A 361 -0.84 -30.88 -3.16
N ILE A 362 -0.10 -30.17 -2.29
CA ILE A 362 1.01 -30.77 -1.53
C ILE A 362 0.54 -31.89 -0.59
N LEU A 363 -0.59 -31.69 0.09
CA LEU A 363 -1.06 -32.59 1.15
C LEU A 363 -1.99 -33.70 0.63
N SER A 364 -2.82 -33.41 -0.38
CA SER A 364 -3.71 -34.40 -1.03
C SER A 364 -2.95 -35.39 -1.91
N ASN A 365 -1.83 -34.97 -2.53
CA ASN A 365 -1.00 -35.84 -3.39
C ASN A 365 0.22 -36.44 -2.65
N ASP A 366 0.15 -36.54 -1.31
CA ASP A 366 1.17 -37.15 -0.43
C ASP A 366 2.61 -36.66 -0.72
N LYS A 367 2.78 -35.35 -0.97
CA LYS A 367 4.10 -34.73 -1.21
C LYS A 367 4.79 -34.32 0.09
N ALA A 368 4.00 -34.06 1.13
CA ALA A 368 4.43 -33.83 2.50
C ALA A 368 3.28 -34.14 3.47
N ASP A 369 3.59 -34.33 4.75
CA ASP A 369 2.60 -34.44 5.82
C ASP A 369 2.10 -33.08 6.31
N VAL A 370 2.94 -32.03 6.19
CA VAL A 370 2.63 -30.65 6.60
C VAL A 370 3.25 -29.62 5.65
N VAL A 371 2.76 -28.38 5.70
CA VAL A 371 3.35 -27.22 5.02
C VAL A 371 3.90 -26.20 6.02
N HIS A 372 5.16 -25.85 5.86
CA HIS A 372 5.81 -24.72 6.53
C HIS A 372 5.75 -23.50 5.61
N VAL A 373 4.96 -22.50 6.00
CA VAL A 373 4.77 -21.26 5.23
C VAL A 373 5.55 -20.13 5.88
N ALA A 374 6.23 -19.33 5.05
CA ALA A 374 7.16 -18.29 5.50
C ALA A 374 6.64 -16.90 5.11
N ARG A 375 7.18 -16.32 4.03
CA ARG A 375 6.90 -14.94 3.57
C ARG A 375 5.42 -14.60 3.36
N GLU A 376 4.51 -15.58 3.22
CA GLU A 376 3.08 -15.27 3.13
C GLU A 376 2.48 -14.92 4.49
N PHE A 377 2.85 -15.62 5.57
CA PHE A 377 2.46 -15.24 6.94
C PHE A 377 3.01 -13.85 7.36
N LEU A 378 4.10 -13.38 6.74
CA LEU A 378 4.62 -12.01 6.92
C LEU A 378 3.78 -10.93 6.20
N ARG A 379 3.07 -11.29 5.11
CA ARG A 379 2.21 -10.36 4.37
C ARG A 379 0.78 -10.39 4.88
N ASP A 380 0.30 -11.58 5.21
CA ASP A 380 -1.05 -11.83 5.66
C ASP A 380 -1.05 -12.85 6.81
N PRO A 381 -1.28 -12.40 8.06
CA PRO A 381 -1.37 -13.31 9.19
C PRO A 381 -2.64 -14.17 9.15
N ASN A 382 -3.63 -13.86 8.29
CA ASN A 382 -4.86 -14.61 8.09
C ASN A 382 -4.71 -15.79 7.10
N PHE A 383 -3.48 -16.15 6.68
CA PHE A 383 -3.22 -17.16 5.65
C PHE A 383 -4.03 -18.47 5.84
N VAL A 384 -4.10 -19.00 7.06
CA VAL A 384 -4.89 -20.21 7.38
C VAL A 384 -6.38 -20.05 7.04
N GLN A 385 -6.95 -18.87 7.32
CA GLN A 385 -8.35 -18.55 7.01
C GLN A 385 -8.58 -18.41 5.50
N LYS A 386 -7.60 -17.90 4.74
CA LYS A 386 -7.64 -17.90 3.27
C LYS A 386 -7.56 -19.31 2.69
N VAL A 387 -6.70 -20.19 3.22
CA VAL A 387 -6.69 -21.61 2.81
C VAL A 387 -8.06 -22.23 3.07
N ALA A 388 -8.60 -22.08 4.29
CA ALA A 388 -9.92 -22.59 4.66
C ALA A 388 -11.04 -22.09 3.72
N LEU A 389 -11.06 -20.80 3.38
CA LEU A 389 -12.01 -20.23 2.43
C LEU A 389 -11.86 -20.85 1.03
N SER A 390 -10.63 -20.93 0.51
CA SER A 390 -10.36 -21.50 -0.83
C SER A 390 -10.66 -23.00 -0.93
N THR A 391 -10.56 -23.75 0.17
CA THR A 391 -10.91 -25.18 0.24
C THR A 391 -12.32 -25.43 0.79
N ASN A 392 -13.17 -24.39 0.84
CA ASN A 392 -14.54 -24.42 1.37
C ASN A 392 -14.68 -25.18 2.69
N THR A 393 -13.72 -24.99 3.60
CA THR A 393 -13.65 -25.67 4.90
C THR A 393 -14.03 -24.69 6.00
N GLU A 394 -15.12 -24.96 6.73
CA GLU A 394 -15.46 -24.19 7.94
C GLU A 394 -14.42 -24.48 9.03
N ILE A 395 -13.90 -23.44 9.70
CA ILE A 395 -12.90 -23.54 10.76
C ILE A 395 -13.28 -22.72 11.99
N THR A 396 -12.75 -23.11 13.16
CA THR A 396 -12.88 -22.36 14.40
C THR A 396 -12.10 -21.04 14.37
N TRP A 397 -12.73 -19.97 14.86
CA TRP A 397 -12.14 -18.66 15.09
C TRP A 397 -11.79 -18.51 16.59
N ILE A 398 -11.03 -17.49 17.00
CA ILE A 398 -10.99 -17.15 18.43
C ILE A 398 -12.39 -16.70 18.89
N ASP A 399 -12.77 -17.02 20.13
CA ASP A 399 -14.05 -16.63 20.72
C ASP A 399 -14.32 -15.11 20.58
N GLN A 400 -13.27 -14.28 20.67
CA GLN A 400 -13.33 -12.82 20.53
C GLN A 400 -13.63 -12.35 19.09
N TYR A 401 -13.41 -13.18 18.07
CA TYR A 401 -13.63 -12.88 16.64
C TYR A 401 -14.80 -13.69 16.04
N HIS A 402 -15.69 -14.27 16.84
CA HIS A 402 -16.83 -15.07 16.36
C HIS A 402 -17.78 -14.34 15.38
N ARG A 403 -17.71 -13.00 15.29
CA ARG A 403 -18.50 -12.16 14.36
C ARG A 403 -17.77 -11.79 13.07
N ALA A 404 -16.51 -12.19 12.90
CA ALA A 404 -15.68 -11.93 11.71
C ALA A 404 -15.77 -12.94 10.53
N PRO A 405 -16.38 -14.15 10.61
CA PRO A 405 -16.45 -15.05 9.46
C PRO A 405 -17.20 -14.47 8.25
N MET A 406 -16.56 -14.51 7.08
CA MET A 406 -17.10 -13.97 5.82
C MET A 406 -18.24 -14.81 5.21
N ASN A 407 -18.30 -16.11 5.47
CA ASN A 407 -19.26 -17.02 4.84
C ASN A 407 -20.63 -16.95 5.52
N LYS A 408 -21.63 -16.43 4.79
CA LYS A 408 -22.98 -16.15 5.29
C LYS A 408 -23.81 -17.41 5.57
N LYS A 409 -23.77 -17.91 6.81
CA LYS A 409 -24.89 -18.60 7.47
C LYS A 409 -24.85 -18.31 8.98
N TYR A 410 -25.69 -17.36 9.39
CA TYR A 410 -25.81 -16.87 10.77
C TYR A 410 -24.49 -16.38 11.40
N VAL A 411 -24.20 -15.08 11.22
CA VAL A 411 -24.05 -14.28 12.45
C VAL A 411 -25.44 -14.24 13.05
N GLU A 412 -25.67 -15.01 14.12
CA GLU A 412 -26.88 -14.84 14.92
C GLU A 412 -26.93 -13.38 15.39
N SER A 413 -28.12 -12.78 15.28
CA SER A 413 -28.34 -11.44 15.82
C SER A 413 -27.97 -11.42 17.30
N THR A 414 -27.58 -10.27 17.85
CA THR A 414 -27.52 -10.11 19.32
C THR A 414 -28.90 -10.31 19.98
N THR A 415 -29.98 -10.38 19.21
CA THR A 415 -31.32 -10.82 19.65
C THR A 415 -31.67 -12.28 19.31
N SER A 416 -30.79 -13.02 18.64
CA SER A 416 -30.97 -14.45 18.34
C SER A 416 -29.84 -15.36 18.83
N ILE A 417 -28.79 -14.82 19.46
CA ILE A 417 -28.09 -15.55 20.54
C ILE A 417 -29.19 -15.98 21.50
N THR A 418 -29.47 -17.27 21.55
CA THR A 418 -30.70 -17.72 22.19
C THR A 418 -30.67 -17.43 23.69
N THR A 419 -31.65 -16.66 24.17
CA THR A 419 -32.03 -16.57 25.59
C THR A 419 -32.75 -17.85 26.03
N ASP A 420 -32.22 -19.01 25.64
CA ASP A 420 -32.82 -20.33 25.87
C ASP A 420 -32.63 -20.74 27.34
N VAL A 421 -33.47 -20.17 28.20
CA VAL A 421 -34.33 -20.74 29.28
C VAL A 421 -33.83 -21.94 30.11
N LYS A 422 -32.91 -22.77 29.63
CA LYS A 422 -32.25 -23.85 30.36
C LYS A 422 -31.28 -23.36 31.44
N ALA A 423 -31.02 -22.05 31.50
CA ALA A 423 -30.63 -21.39 32.73
C ALA A 423 -31.85 -21.27 33.66
N ALA A 424 -32.17 -22.37 34.35
CA ALA A 424 -33.22 -22.57 35.36
C ALA A 424 -34.68 -22.80 34.88
N ASP A 425 -35.01 -24.07 34.62
CA ASP A 425 -36.37 -24.64 34.61
C ASP A 425 -37.10 -24.57 35.99
N GLY A 426 -36.61 -23.78 36.95
CA GLY A 426 -36.98 -23.87 38.37
C GLY A 426 -37.99 -22.84 38.89
N VAL A 427 -38.37 -21.83 38.10
CA VAL A 427 -39.09 -20.64 38.61
C VAL A 427 -40.29 -20.24 37.74
N THR A 428 -41.39 -19.87 38.40
CA THR A 428 -42.65 -19.30 37.86
C THR A 428 -43.45 -20.16 36.89
N GLN A 429 -44.48 -20.83 37.43
CA GLN A 429 -45.68 -21.20 36.68
C GLN A 429 -46.50 -19.94 36.32
N SER A 430 -46.86 -19.79 35.05
CA SER A 430 -47.97 -18.95 34.59
C SER A 430 -48.50 -19.54 33.27
N HIS A 431 -49.83 -19.67 33.13
CA HIS A 431 -50.41 -20.49 32.05
C HIS A 431 -50.87 -19.68 30.82
N ASP A 432 -50.97 -18.35 30.93
CA ASP A 432 -51.61 -17.50 29.92
C ASP A 432 -50.69 -17.07 28.78
N ASP A 433 -49.41 -16.76 29.04
CA ASP A 433 -48.45 -16.31 28.00
C ASP A 433 -48.17 -17.36 26.92
N GLN A 434 -48.40 -18.64 27.25
CA GLN A 434 -48.35 -19.73 26.27
C GLN A 434 -49.46 -19.61 25.21
N LEU A 435 -50.63 -19.06 25.56
CA LEU A 435 -51.77 -18.95 24.64
C LEU A 435 -51.52 -17.88 23.58
N THR A 436 -51.06 -16.69 24.00
CA THR A 436 -50.71 -15.56 23.12
C THR A 436 -49.64 -15.97 22.09
N ASN A 437 -48.56 -16.61 22.55
CA ASN A 437 -47.50 -17.14 21.68
C ASN A 437 -48.00 -18.22 20.70
N LYS A 438 -48.96 -19.05 21.12
CA LYS A 438 -49.58 -20.10 20.28
C LYS A 438 -50.54 -19.53 19.23
N ILE A 439 -51.14 -18.36 19.49
CA ILE A 439 -51.95 -17.60 18.51
C ILE A 439 -51.03 -16.94 17.47
N LEU A 440 -49.99 -16.23 17.90
CA LEU A 440 -49.02 -15.59 17.00
C LEU A 440 -48.33 -16.62 16.08
N ARG A 441 -47.85 -17.75 16.63
CA ARG A 441 -47.25 -18.84 15.84
C ARG A 441 -48.26 -19.50 14.87
N LYS A 442 -49.58 -19.48 15.17
CA LYS A 442 -50.63 -19.91 14.23
C LYS A 442 -50.86 -18.89 13.10
N GLN A 443 -50.87 -17.60 13.40
CA GLN A 443 -51.01 -16.54 12.39
C GLN A 443 -49.83 -16.56 11.41
N PHE A 444 -48.60 -16.64 11.91
CA PHE A 444 -47.39 -16.67 11.08
C PHE A 444 -47.37 -17.86 10.12
N LYS A 445 -47.66 -19.08 10.62
CA LYS A 445 -47.79 -20.28 9.77
C LYS A 445 -48.96 -20.19 8.78
N ARG A 446 -50.02 -19.43 9.08
CA ARG A 446 -51.13 -19.19 8.15
C ARG A 446 -50.73 -18.26 7.01
N GLN A 447 -49.93 -17.21 7.28
CA GLN A 447 -49.34 -16.37 6.23
C GLN A 447 -48.35 -17.14 5.35
N GLU A 448 -47.45 -17.92 5.96
CA GLU A 448 -46.48 -18.74 5.22
C GLU A 448 -47.18 -19.77 4.31
N HIS A 449 -48.25 -20.41 4.79
CA HIS A 449 -49.06 -21.33 4.00
C HIS A 449 -49.81 -20.61 2.85
N LEU A 450 -50.32 -19.40 3.09
CA LEU A 450 -50.99 -18.59 2.05
C LEU A 450 -50.00 -18.18 0.95
N GLN A 451 -48.80 -17.73 1.31
CA GLN A 451 -47.74 -17.39 0.35
C GLN A 451 -47.25 -18.62 -0.43
N ARG A 452 -47.14 -19.80 0.20
CA ARG A 452 -46.89 -21.06 -0.53
C ARG A 452 -48.02 -21.39 -1.50
N HIS A 453 -49.28 -21.22 -1.12
CA HIS A 453 -50.41 -21.56 -1.98
C HIS A 453 -50.49 -20.67 -3.23
N LEU A 454 -50.26 -19.36 -3.07
CA LEU A 454 -50.14 -18.40 -4.18
C LEU A 454 -49.02 -18.81 -5.16
N ARG A 455 -47.82 -19.15 -4.65
CA ARG A 455 -46.69 -19.64 -5.47
C ARG A 455 -46.94 -20.99 -6.16
N THR A 456 -48.04 -21.67 -5.91
CA THR A 456 -48.41 -22.95 -6.56
C THR A 456 -49.57 -22.84 -7.55
N GLN A 457 -50.14 -21.66 -7.79
CA GLN A 457 -51.23 -21.48 -8.78
C GLN A 457 -50.82 -20.78 -10.08
N GLU A 458 -49.62 -20.22 -10.16
CA GLU A 458 -49.09 -19.69 -11.42
C GLU A 458 -48.19 -20.71 -12.13
N HIS A 459 -48.33 -20.81 -13.46
CA HIS A 459 -47.54 -21.63 -14.39
C HIS A 459 -47.71 -23.16 -14.38
N GLN A 460 -48.85 -23.63 -14.92
CA GLN A 460 -48.93 -24.43 -16.17
C GLN A 460 -50.41 -24.78 -16.50
N PRO A 461 -50.79 -25.20 -17.74
CA PRO A 461 -50.00 -25.80 -18.84
C PRO A 461 -50.29 -25.12 -20.23
N LYS A 462 -50.11 -25.66 -21.47
CA LYS A 462 -49.72 -27.00 -21.98
C LYS A 462 -49.23 -26.96 -23.45
N SER A 463 -48.34 -27.90 -23.81
CA SER A 463 -48.17 -28.60 -25.11
C SER A 463 -48.24 -27.87 -26.48
N PHE A 464 -47.18 -28.07 -27.28
CA PHE A 464 -47.30 -28.50 -28.69
C PHE A 464 -46.13 -29.46 -29.06
N VAL A 465 -46.29 -30.24 -30.14
CA VAL A 465 -45.33 -31.28 -30.61
C VAL A 465 -45.28 -31.27 -32.13
N PHE A 466 -44.09 -31.25 -32.76
CA PHE A 466 -43.76 -31.76 -34.11
C PHE A 466 -42.22 -31.87 -34.23
N ILE A 467 -41.65 -33.09 -34.22
CA ILE A 467 -41.18 -33.94 -35.36
C ILE A 467 -39.70 -33.74 -35.77
N ASP A 468 -39.02 -34.88 -35.95
CA ASP A 468 -37.65 -35.07 -36.46
C ASP A 468 -37.56 -34.85 -37.99
N GLN A 469 -36.45 -34.29 -38.47
CA GLN A 469 -36.07 -34.47 -39.87
C GLN A 469 -34.56 -34.37 -40.19
N SER A 470 -33.93 -35.55 -40.31
CA SER A 470 -32.93 -35.91 -41.33
C SER A 470 -31.49 -35.34 -41.31
N LYS A 471 -30.52 -36.27 -41.37
CA LYS A 471 -29.14 -36.04 -41.83
C LYS A 471 -29.01 -36.33 -43.33
N GLN A 472 -28.37 -35.46 -44.10
CA GLN A 472 -27.69 -35.70 -45.41
C GLN A 472 -26.64 -34.57 -45.62
N GLN A 473 -25.48 -34.71 -46.28
CA GLN A 473 -24.85 -35.84 -46.98
C GLN A 473 -23.29 -35.75 -46.95
N ALA A 474 -22.64 -36.93 -47.03
CA ALA A 474 -21.34 -37.33 -47.64
C ALA A 474 -20.12 -36.36 -47.78
N ARG A 475 -18.85 -36.73 -47.49
CA ARG A 475 -17.98 -37.92 -47.83
C ARG A 475 -17.52 -37.99 -49.30
N PRO A 476 -16.40 -38.70 -49.66
CA PRO A 476 -15.47 -39.54 -48.85
C PRO A 476 -13.98 -39.09 -48.91
N LEU A 477 -13.02 -39.76 -48.25
CA LEU A 477 -12.14 -40.86 -48.75
C LEU A 477 -11.02 -41.14 -47.69
N GLN A 478 -10.28 -42.28 -47.60
CA GLN A 478 -10.54 -43.70 -47.89
C GLN A 478 -9.36 -44.59 -47.35
N ARG A 479 -9.63 -45.82 -46.82
CA ARG A 479 -8.68 -46.95 -46.53
C ARG A 479 -7.65 -46.76 -45.39
N PHE A 480 -7.05 -47.81 -44.77
CA PHE A 480 -7.01 -49.28 -45.04
C PHE A 480 -7.13 -50.15 -43.76
N ASP A 481 -7.49 -51.45 -43.92
CA ASP A 481 -7.92 -52.47 -42.93
C ASP A 481 -8.00 -53.87 -43.67
N PRO A 482 -8.07 -55.12 -43.09
CA PRO A 482 -7.95 -55.64 -41.70
C PRO A 482 -7.00 -56.88 -41.49
N SER A 483 -6.86 -57.39 -40.25
CA SER A 483 -6.84 -58.85 -39.88
C SER A 483 -6.78 -59.04 -38.33
N SER A 484 -7.53 -59.87 -37.57
CA SER A 484 -8.36 -61.11 -37.74
C SER A 484 -7.66 -62.43 -37.31
N PRO A 485 -8.35 -63.46 -36.76
CA PRO A 485 -9.66 -63.53 -36.05
C PRO A 485 -9.71 -64.57 -34.86
N SER A 486 -10.93 -65.02 -34.47
CA SER A 486 -11.33 -66.17 -33.58
C SER A 486 -11.47 -65.91 -32.05
N ALA A 487 -12.36 -66.56 -31.28
CA ALA A 487 -13.66 -67.26 -31.55
C ALA A 487 -14.42 -67.55 -30.21
N GLU A 488 -15.77 -67.77 -30.28
CA GLU A 488 -16.68 -68.64 -29.46
C GLU A 488 -16.61 -68.70 -27.90
N ALA A 489 -17.66 -69.01 -27.10
CA ALA A 489 -19.12 -69.04 -27.26
C ALA A 489 -19.88 -69.25 -25.89
N THR A 490 -21.18 -68.89 -25.85
CA THR A 490 -22.30 -69.47 -25.04
C THR A 490 -22.28 -69.64 -23.49
N ALA A 491 -23.25 -68.95 -22.85
CA ALA A 491 -24.33 -69.47 -21.94
C ALA A 491 -23.96 -69.92 -20.48
N SER A 492 -24.88 -70.15 -19.51
CA SER A 492 -26.36 -70.23 -19.49
C SER A 492 -27.01 -69.97 -18.08
N VAL A 493 -28.22 -69.36 -18.06
CA VAL A 493 -29.49 -69.81 -17.39
C VAL A 493 -29.67 -69.89 -15.85
N ASN A 494 -30.74 -69.21 -15.35
CA ASN A 494 -31.60 -69.39 -14.14
C ASN A 494 -30.99 -69.51 -12.71
N GLY A 495 -31.68 -69.13 -11.61
CA GLY A 495 -33.00 -68.47 -11.45
C GLY A 495 -33.54 -68.53 -9.99
N THR A 496 -34.75 -67.98 -9.75
CA THR A 496 -35.65 -68.16 -8.58
C THR A 496 -35.20 -67.76 -7.15
N GLY A 497 -36.05 -67.00 -6.43
CA GLY A 497 -36.16 -67.00 -4.94
C GLY A 497 -37.31 -67.93 -4.49
N PRO A 498 -38.05 -67.66 -3.38
CA PRO A 498 -37.93 -66.56 -2.39
C PRO A 498 -38.12 -67.04 -0.90
N GLU A 499 -38.51 -66.10 -0.01
CA GLU A 499 -39.48 -66.29 1.11
C GLU A 499 -39.13 -66.83 2.52
N THR A 500 -39.93 -66.33 3.47
CA THR A 500 -40.25 -66.78 4.85
C THR A 500 -39.32 -66.52 6.06
N THR A 501 -40.00 -66.33 7.20
CA THR A 501 -39.56 -66.06 8.59
C THR A 501 -40.12 -67.21 9.48
N PRO A 502 -40.27 -67.18 10.84
CA PRO A 502 -39.83 -66.25 11.90
C PRO A 502 -39.25 -66.98 13.16
N SER A 503 -39.36 -66.32 14.34
CA SER A 503 -39.23 -66.81 15.74
C SER A 503 -37.83 -66.82 16.39
N GLY A 504 -37.69 -66.49 17.69
CA GLY A 504 -38.67 -65.90 18.62
C GLY A 504 -38.22 -65.85 20.10
N SER A 505 -39.00 -65.16 20.95
CA SER A 505 -38.85 -65.08 22.44
C SER A 505 -37.58 -64.34 22.98
N GLN A 506 -37.53 -63.74 24.18
CA GLN A 506 -38.59 -63.40 25.16
C GLN A 506 -38.16 -62.24 26.10
N MET A 507 -39.15 -61.77 26.90
CA MET A 507 -39.10 -61.09 28.21
C MET A 507 -37.94 -61.50 29.18
N SER A 508 -37.56 -60.75 30.24
CA SER A 508 -38.08 -59.47 30.81
C SER A 508 -37.23 -58.93 31.99
N GLN A 509 -37.25 -57.59 32.17
CA GLN A 509 -37.37 -56.80 33.42
C GLN A 509 -36.49 -57.02 34.68
N SER A 510 -36.32 -55.90 35.41
CA SER A 510 -36.30 -55.73 36.89
C SER A 510 -35.09 -56.18 37.72
N LEU A 511 -34.79 -55.59 38.90
CA LEU A 511 -34.86 -54.20 39.44
C LEU A 511 -34.23 -54.24 40.88
N THR A 512 -34.28 -53.12 41.62
CA THR A 512 -34.16 -53.00 43.10
C THR A 512 -32.79 -53.29 43.77
N THR A 513 -32.33 -52.63 44.85
CA THR A 513 -32.74 -51.42 45.61
C THR A 513 -31.68 -51.02 46.67
N VAL A 514 -31.86 -49.85 47.32
CA VAL A 514 -31.68 -49.58 48.78
C VAL A 514 -30.31 -49.12 49.33
N ASP A 515 -30.28 -47.83 49.74
CA ASP A 515 -29.91 -47.23 51.07
C ASP A 515 -28.50 -47.46 51.70
N ASP A 516 -27.89 -46.60 52.56
CA ASP A 516 -28.18 -45.21 52.97
C ASP A 516 -27.01 -44.45 53.69
N THR A 517 -27.21 -43.12 53.88
CA THR A 517 -26.75 -42.21 54.99
C THR A 517 -25.27 -42.07 55.49
N HIS A 518 -24.72 -40.83 55.30
CA HIS A 518 -24.31 -39.81 56.30
C HIS A 518 -23.04 -39.80 57.23
N LEU A 519 -22.57 -38.54 57.48
CA LEU A 519 -21.79 -37.93 58.60
C LEU A 519 -20.31 -38.39 58.78
N SER A 520 -19.27 -37.54 58.81
CA SER A 520 -18.87 -36.38 59.67
C SER A 520 -18.29 -36.80 61.06
N THR A 521 -17.34 -36.10 61.72
CA THR A 521 -16.72 -34.75 61.53
C THR A 521 -15.32 -34.65 62.22
N ASP A 522 -14.63 -33.52 62.02
CA ASP A 522 -13.81 -32.77 63.01
C ASP A 522 -12.31 -33.02 63.35
N LEU A 523 -11.56 -31.89 63.23
CA LEU A 523 -10.57 -31.27 64.15
C LEU A 523 -9.25 -31.96 64.57
N THR A 524 -8.12 -31.28 64.32
CA THR A 524 -7.22 -30.65 65.34
C THR A 524 -6.02 -29.92 64.65
N GLY A 525 -5.13 -29.26 65.41
CA GLY A 525 -3.91 -28.59 64.88
C GLY A 525 -2.94 -28.17 65.99
N SER A 526 -2.04 -27.20 65.70
CA SER A 526 -1.11 -26.41 66.58
C SER A 526 0.40 -26.58 66.34
N ASN A 527 1.14 -25.47 66.58
CA ASN A 527 2.58 -25.30 66.91
C ASN A 527 3.65 -25.74 65.87
N GLY A 528 4.84 -25.12 65.79
CA GLY A 528 5.31 -23.86 66.40
C GLY A 528 6.84 -23.66 66.42
N ASN A 529 7.28 -22.39 66.49
CA ASN A 529 8.53 -21.86 67.09
C ASN A 529 9.95 -22.00 66.47
N ASP A 530 10.79 -21.04 66.91
CA ASP A 530 12.28 -20.94 66.97
C ASP A 530 13.12 -20.88 65.67
N GLU A 531 14.23 -20.12 65.54
CA GLU A 531 14.86 -19.07 66.40
C GLU A 531 15.67 -18.06 65.53
N ALA A 532 16.32 -17.03 66.11
CA ALA A 532 16.92 -15.91 65.34
C ALA A 532 18.24 -15.30 65.88
N PHE A 533 19.12 -14.84 64.97
CA PHE A 533 20.25 -13.90 65.16
C PHE A 533 20.64 -13.28 63.79
N GLY A 534 21.02 -12.01 63.61
CA GLY A 534 20.93 -10.84 64.50
C GLY A 534 21.84 -9.65 64.08
N SER A 535 21.29 -8.44 63.96
CA SER A 535 21.98 -7.11 63.85
C SER A 535 22.82 -6.80 62.57
N ALA A 536 23.05 -5.55 62.12
CA ALA A 536 22.38 -4.23 62.32
C ALA A 536 22.96 -3.14 61.36
N SER A 537 22.40 -1.92 61.41
CA SER A 537 22.97 -0.61 60.98
C SER A 537 22.93 -0.22 59.48
N SER A 538 22.73 1.06 59.08
CA SER A 538 22.30 2.27 59.83
C SER A 538 22.10 3.52 58.92
N GLN A 539 21.20 4.46 59.31
CA GLN A 539 21.25 5.94 59.06
C GLN A 539 21.05 6.47 57.60
N LEU A 540 20.67 7.74 57.32
CA LEU A 540 19.75 8.75 57.92
C LEU A 540 19.54 9.93 56.91
N HIS A 541 18.75 10.96 57.28
CA HIS A 541 18.38 12.23 56.57
C HIS A 541 17.27 12.12 55.51
N ALA A 542 16.17 12.89 55.45
CA ALA A 542 15.60 14.07 56.17
C ALA A 542 15.80 15.49 55.55
N PHE A 543 14.76 16.35 55.71
CA PHE A 543 14.52 17.73 55.19
C PHE A 543 14.21 17.81 53.67
N GLY A 544 13.35 18.71 53.16
CA GLY A 544 12.40 19.69 53.75
C GLY A 544 11.62 20.35 52.57
N ASP A 545 10.29 20.51 52.61
CA ASP A 545 9.48 21.62 53.17
C ASP A 545 9.35 22.87 52.26
N ASP A 546 8.20 23.55 52.36
CA ASP A 546 7.80 24.86 51.78
C ASP A 546 7.59 24.96 50.23
N VAL A 547 6.63 25.73 49.65
CA VAL A 547 5.50 26.54 50.19
C VAL A 547 4.47 26.86 49.07
N PHE A 548 3.16 26.61 49.29
CA PHE A 548 1.93 27.35 48.85
C PHE A 548 1.74 27.93 47.39
N LEU A 549 0.56 28.36 46.88
CA LEU A 549 -0.78 28.77 47.40
C LEU A 549 -1.89 28.62 46.30
N GLU A 550 -3.13 28.28 46.67
CA GLU A 550 -4.50 28.68 46.17
C GLU A 550 -4.86 28.91 44.65
N GLU A 551 -6.11 28.85 44.13
CA GLU A 551 -7.52 28.69 44.61
C GLU A 551 -8.33 27.90 43.49
N ALA A 552 -9.31 27.01 43.74
CA ALA A 552 -10.76 27.17 44.04
C ALA A 552 -11.62 27.88 42.94
N ALA A 553 -12.90 27.59 42.63
CA ALA A 553 -13.94 26.59 43.02
C ALA A 553 -14.96 26.44 41.81
N SER A 554 -15.69 25.32 41.57
CA SER A 554 -16.99 24.84 42.16
C SER A 554 -18.24 25.69 41.77
N ASP A 555 -19.51 25.24 41.64
CA ASP A 555 -20.26 23.96 41.89
C ASP A 555 -21.64 23.90 41.14
N ALA A 556 -22.28 22.71 41.11
CA ALA A 556 -23.76 22.41 41.20
C ALA A 556 -24.82 23.00 40.19
N GLU A 557 -26.06 22.48 39.96
CA GLU A 557 -26.77 21.20 40.21
C GLU A 557 -28.09 21.08 39.37
N LEU A 558 -28.70 19.86 39.30
CA LEU A 558 -30.13 19.40 39.34
C LEU A 558 -31.33 20.38 39.01
N GLU A 559 -32.55 20.02 38.54
CA GLU A 559 -33.27 18.75 38.24
C GLU A 559 -34.59 18.95 37.40
N THR A 560 -35.29 17.85 37.05
CA THR A 560 -36.76 17.68 36.76
C THR A 560 -37.42 18.12 35.42
N CYS A 561 -38.60 17.51 35.16
CA CYS A 561 -39.53 17.71 34.03
C CYS A 561 -40.99 17.42 34.51
N PRO A 562 -42.05 18.07 33.96
CA PRO A 562 -43.15 17.30 33.34
C PRO A 562 -43.84 18.03 32.15
N ALA A 563 -45.06 17.61 31.74
CA ALA A 563 -45.68 17.92 30.44
C ALA A 563 -47.20 18.29 30.48
N VAL A 564 -47.84 18.40 29.29
CA VAL A 564 -49.30 18.24 28.94
C VAL A 564 -50.11 19.46 28.42
N HIS A 565 -50.33 19.47 27.09
CA HIS A 565 -51.54 19.81 26.27
C HIS A 565 -52.53 21.02 26.48
N ARG A 566 -52.68 21.78 25.36
CA ARG A 566 -53.91 22.16 24.59
C ARG A 566 -54.82 23.37 24.95
N ARG A 567 -55.05 24.20 23.91
CA ARG A 567 -56.21 25.09 23.57
C ARG A 567 -56.57 26.21 24.56
N GLY A 568 -56.78 27.48 24.18
CA GLY A 568 -56.55 28.19 22.90
C GLY A 568 -57.78 28.88 22.31
N GLU A 569 -57.72 30.21 22.11
CA GLU A 569 -58.64 31.01 21.27
C GLU A 569 -57.97 32.35 20.86
N THR A 570 -58.58 33.13 19.96
CA THR A 570 -57.89 34.06 19.03
C THR A 570 -57.93 35.56 19.36
N ASN A 571 -56.87 36.29 19.00
CA ASN A 571 -56.95 37.62 18.38
C ASN A 571 -55.61 37.94 17.64
N VAL A 572 -55.69 38.70 16.54
CA VAL A 572 -54.57 38.96 15.60
C VAL A 572 -54.47 40.47 15.30
N PRO A 573 -53.26 41.04 15.25
CA PRO A 573 -52.79 41.66 14.00
C PRO A 573 -51.31 41.38 13.69
N ASP A 574 -51.09 40.58 12.65
CA ASP A 574 -49.99 40.60 11.66
C ASP A 574 -48.58 41.06 12.10
N GLN A 575 -47.85 40.17 12.77
CA GLN A 575 -46.41 39.98 12.55
C GLN A 575 -46.09 38.47 12.56
N GLU A 576 -46.28 37.79 11.43
CA GLU A 576 -45.82 36.40 11.29
C GLU A 576 -44.29 36.33 11.11
N VAL A 577 -43.58 36.21 12.23
CA VAL A 577 -42.31 35.48 12.26
C VAL A 577 -42.65 34.00 12.37
N ASN A 578 -42.43 33.23 11.31
CA ASN A 578 -42.68 31.80 11.30
C ASN A 578 -41.47 31.04 10.70
N ASN A 579 -41.01 30.00 11.38
CA ASN A 579 -39.78 29.30 11.04
C ASN A 579 -40.04 28.07 10.13
N GLY A 580 -39.39 28.06 8.96
CA GLY A 580 -39.07 26.87 8.16
C GLY A 580 -37.65 27.06 7.61
N LEU A 581 -36.74 26.08 7.56
CA LEU A 581 -36.90 24.61 7.51
C LEU A 581 -37.78 24.12 6.35
N ASN A 582 -37.60 24.75 5.20
CA ASN A 582 -37.64 24.11 3.88
C ASN A 582 -36.83 24.96 2.90
N GLY A 583 -36.18 24.34 1.91
CA GLY A 583 -35.47 25.05 0.83
C GLY A 583 -34.11 25.65 1.23
N TYR A 584 -33.11 24.82 1.52
CA TYR A 584 -31.75 25.17 1.13
C TYR A 584 -31.65 24.95 -0.38
N ASP A 585 -31.76 26.02 -1.15
CA ASP A 585 -31.67 26.00 -2.61
C ASP A 585 -30.27 25.53 -3.04
N PHE A 586 -30.20 24.54 -3.93
CA PHE A 586 -28.97 23.83 -4.24
C PHE A 586 -28.16 24.55 -5.33
N ASP A 587 -27.86 25.83 -5.11
CA ASP A 587 -27.20 26.68 -6.10
C ASP A 587 -25.67 26.44 -6.15
N ALA A 588 -25.28 25.22 -6.50
CA ALA A 588 -23.90 24.76 -6.64
C ALA A 588 -23.18 25.34 -7.89
N ARG A 589 -23.47 26.59 -8.26
CA ARG A 589 -22.97 27.29 -9.46
C ARG A 589 -21.95 28.38 -9.08
N PHE A 590 -20.77 27.98 -8.62
CA PHE A 590 -19.73 28.95 -8.23
C PHE A 590 -18.35 28.78 -8.90
N LEU A 591 -17.92 27.57 -9.31
CA LEU A 591 -16.62 27.42 -9.97
C LEU A 591 -16.55 28.03 -11.39
N TRP A 592 -17.70 28.25 -12.04
CA TRP A 592 -17.79 28.83 -13.39
C TRP A 592 -19.10 29.62 -13.61
N SER A 593 -19.19 30.83 -13.04
CA SER A 593 -20.30 31.76 -13.32
C SER A 593 -20.14 32.50 -14.67
N ASP A 594 -18.96 32.48 -15.29
CA ASP A 594 -18.76 32.83 -16.71
C ASP A 594 -17.88 31.77 -17.41
N PRO A 595 -18.49 30.84 -18.19
CA PRO A 595 -17.75 29.81 -18.92
C PRO A 595 -16.91 30.32 -20.11
N ASN A 596 -17.08 31.57 -20.57
CA ASN A 596 -16.37 32.08 -21.75
C ASN A 596 -14.89 32.33 -21.44
N VAL A 597 -14.58 32.77 -20.21
CA VAL A 597 -13.23 33.08 -19.70
C VAL A 597 -12.21 31.98 -20.02
N MET A 598 -12.60 30.71 -19.87
CA MET A 598 -11.72 29.56 -20.14
C MET A 598 -11.41 29.39 -21.63
N ALA A 599 -12.40 29.56 -22.49
CA ALA A 599 -12.24 29.43 -23.94
C ALA A 599 -11.49 30.65 -24.51
N ASP A 600 -11.86 31.86 -24.13
CA ASP A 600 -11.28 33.10 -24.65
C ASP A 600 -9.78 33.21 -24.31
N HIS A 601 -9.38 32.89 -23.07
CA HIS A 601 -7.96 32.85 -22.70
C HIS A 601 -7.20 31.73 -23.42
N TYR A 602 -7.71 30.50 -23.41
CA TYR A 602 -7.01 29.36 -24.02
C TYR A 602 -6.84 29.51 -25.55
N LEU A 603 -7.85 30.05 -26.24
CA LEU A 603 -7.76 30.34 -27.67
C LEU A 603 -6.79 31.50 -27.95
N SER A 604 -6.70 32.50 -27.06
CA SER A 604 -5.77 33.62 -27.25
C SER A 604 -4.31 33.17 -27.30
N ASP A 605 -3.85 32.34 -26.35
CA ASP A 605 -2.45 31.89 -26.32
C ASP A 605 -2.12 30.82 -27.36
N VAL A 606 -3.03 29.88 -27.66
CA VAL A 606 -2.76 28.83 -28.65
C VAL A 606 -2.59 29.40 -30.07
N PHE A 607 -3.32 30.47 -30.42
CA PHE A 607 -3.21 31.11 -31.73
C PHE A 607 -2.26 32.33 -31.78
N SER A 608 -1.92 32.93 -30.63
CA SER A 608 -0.92 34.01 -30.48
C SER A 608 0.43 33.69 -31.14
N SER A 609 0.83 32.41 -31.14
CA SER A 609 2.15 31.98 -31.65
C SER A 609 2.25 31.71 -33.16
N MET A 610 1.16 31.87 -33.95
CA MET A 610 1.15 31.45 -35.37
C MET A 610 1.61 32.51 -36.40
N ASP A 611 1.87 33.75 -36.00
CA ASP A 611 2.34 34.81 -36.91
C ASP A 611 3.87 34.74 -37.18
N HIS A 612 4.31 33.62 -37.75
CA HIS A 612 5.59 33.46 -38.44
C HIS A 612 5.36 32.77 -39.79
N GLN A 613 5.04 33.54 -40.82
CA GLN A 613 4.95 33.02 -42.19
C GLN A 613 6.33 32.56 -42.69
N PRO A 614 6.50 31.30 -43.11
CA PRO A 614 7.67 30.88 -43.87
C PRO A 614 7.52 31.34 -45.33
N GLY A 615 8.55 31.99 -45.88
CA GLY A 615 8.60 32.31 -47.31
C GLY A 615 8.62 31.03 -48.17
N PRO A 616 8.01 31.04 -49.37
CA PRO A 616 7.86 29.83 -50.18
C PRO A 616 9.19 29.38 -50.79
N ILE A 617 9.47 28.07 -50.71
CA ILE A 617 10.58 27.43 -51.44
C ILE A 617 10.00 26.60 -52.59
N THR A 618 10.42 26.91 -53.81
CA THR A 618 10.09 26.17 -55.04
C THR A 618 11.36 25.55 -55.64
N ASN A 619 11.37 24.24 -55.86
CA ASN A 619 12.51 23.53 -56.46
C ASN A 619 12.46 23.56 -58.00
N SER A 620 13.52 24.07 -58.65
CA SER A 620 14.08 23.49 -59.90
C SER A 620 15.41 24.14 -60.32
N ASP A 621 16.43 23.30 -60.50
CA ASP A 621 17.48 23.33 -61.53
C ASP A 621 18.52 24.49 -61.70
N ASN A 622 19.79 24.06 -61.64
CA ASN A 622 20.91 24.38 -62.55
C ASN A 622 21.84 25.63 -62.41
N LEU A 623 23.15 25.31 -62.34
CA LEU A 623 24.35 25.98 -62.93
C LEU A 623 25.03 27.23 -62.27
N LEU A 624 26.24 26.97 -61.73
CA LEU A 624 27.54 27.68 -61.91
C LEU A 624 27.89 29.06 -61.28
N HIS A 625 29.06 29.06 -60.59
CA HIS A 625 30.12 30.09 -60.43
C HIS A 625 30.06 31.27 -59.39
N ASP A 626 31.15 31.32 -58.58
CA ASP A 626 32.00 32.44 -58.06
C ASP A 626 31.57 33.50 -56.98
N ASN A 627 32.20 33.41 -55.78
CA ASN A 627 33.03 34.38 -54.98
C ASN A 627 32.87 35.95 -55.07
N PRO A 628 33.40 36.79 -54.10
CA PRO A 628 33.74 36.61 -52.66
C PRO A 628 33.62 37.85 -51.66
N ASN A 629 33.79 37.61 -50.32
CA ASN A 629 34.46 38.42 -49.23
C ASN A 629 33.90 39.70 -48.46
N HIS A 630 34.40 39.88 -47.20
CA HIS A 630 34.47 41.04 -46.22
C HIS A 630 33.20 41.53 -45.44
N GLU A 631 33.18 42.31 -44.30
CA GLU A 631 33.83 42.43 -42.92
C GLU A 631 33.37 43.81 -42.23
N THR A 632 33.39 44.25 -40.93
CA THR A 632 33.77 43.84 -39.51
C THR A 632 33.24 44.86 -38.41
N ASP A 633 33.20 44.48 -37.10
CA ASP A 633 33.13 45.27 -35.78
C ASP A 633 31.96 46.28 -35.46
N GLY A 634 31.69 46.91 -34.28
CA GLY A 634 32.17 47.02 -32.85
C GLY A 634 31.46 48.25 -32.10
N VAL A 635 31.53 48.68 -30.79
CA VAL A 635 31.99 48.26 -29.40
C VAL A 635 31.40 49.24 -28.27
N ASP A 636 31.17 48.81 -26.99
CA ASP A 636 31.12 49.54 -25.64
C ASP A 636 30.15 50.74 -25.26
N VAL A 637 29.85 51.24 -23.99
CA VAL A 637 29.77 50.82 -22.53
C VAL A 637 29.16 51.92 -21.54
N GLU A 638 28.61 51.58 -20.33
CA GLU A 638 28.19 52.41 -19.10
C GLU A 638 27.03 53.50 -19.17
N SER A 639 26.44 54.19 -18.12
CA SER A 639 26.04 54.02 -16.66
C SER A 639 25.21 55.29 -16.14
N ALA A 640 24.80 55.59 -14.87
CA ALA A 640 23.85 54.97 -13.88
C ALA A 640 23.26 55.95 -12.74
N CYS A 641 22.13 55.61 -12.05
CA CYS A 641 21.55 56.13 -10.73
C CYS A 641 20.82 57.54 -10.64
N ARG A 642 20.08 58.07 -9.61
CA ARG A 642 19.65 57.72 -8.18
C ARG A 642 18.50 58.63 -7.50
N GLU A 643 17.60 58.08 -6.63
CA GLU A 643 16.94 58.60 -5.35
C GLU A 643 15.84 59.78 -5.25
N PRO A 644 15.13 60.13 -4.09
CA PRO A 644 13.69 59.73 -3.75
C PRO A 644 12.66 60.79 -3.12
N GLY A 645 11.38 60.42 -2.80
CA GLY A 645 10.34 61.23 -2.03
C GLY A 645 8.86 60.69 -1.93
N SER A 646 7.90 61.28 -1.15
CA SER A 646 6.49 60.77 -0.85
C SER A 646 5.47 61.88 -0.36
N GLY A 647 4.13 61.77 -0.08
CA GLY A 647 3.03 60.73 -0.05
C GLY A 647 1.64 61.25 0.52
N GLN A 648 0.62 60.38 0.85
CA GLN A 648 -0.69 60.61 1.61
C GLN A 648 -1.94 61.26 0.89
N GLN A 649 -3.28 61.18 1.24
CA GLN A 649 -4.22 60.31 2.06
C GLN A 649 -5.78 60.63 1.94
N ILE A 650 -6.69 59.64 2.21
CA ILE A 650 -8.14 59.67 2.71
C ILE A 650 -9.39 59.99 1.79
N SER A 651 -10.59 59.44 2.15
CA SER A 651 -11.92 59.12 1.47
C SER A 651 -13.06 60.21 1.50
N PRO A 652 -14.44 60.02 1.31
CA PRO A 652 -15.37 58.84 1.08
C PRO A 652 -16.75 58.95 0.26
N LEU A 653 -17.46 57.80 0.00
CA LEU A 653 -18.96 57.52 -0.23
C LEU A 653 -19.70 57.97 -1.56
N VAL A 654 -20.95 57.62 -2.00
CA VAL A 654 -22.22 56.95 -1.47
C VAL A 654 -23.07 56.08 -2.51
N ALA A 655 -24.44 56.06 -2.51
CA ALA A 655 -25.44 55.14 -3.19
C ALA A 655 -26.51 55.83 -4.14
N GLY A 656 -27.56 55.26 -4.80
CA GLY A 656 -28.14 53.89 -5.02
C GLY A 656 -29.53 53.79 -5.76
N ASN A 657 -30.01 52.55 -6.09
CA ASN A 657 -31.37 51.94 -6.42
C ASN A 657 -32.39 52.38 -7.55
N ASP A 658 -32.68 51.44 -8.51
CA ASP A 658 -33.98 50.76 -8.94
C ASP A 658 -35.30 51.51 -9.35
N PRO A 659 -36.41 50.89 -9.92
CA PRO A 659 -36.67 49.63 -10.70
C PRO A 659 -37.62 49.73 -11.97
N HIS A 660 -37.89 48.57 -12.65
CA HIS A 660 -39.06 48.16 -13.52
C HIS A 660 -38.85 47.82 -15.03
N ALA A 661 -39.73 46.95 -15.58
CA ALA A 661 -39.63 46.12 -16.83
C ALA A 661 -40.80 46.38 -17.85
N PRO A 662 -41.14 45.61 -18.94
CA PRO A 662 -40.61 44.30 -19.47
C PRO A 662 -40.51 44.11 -21.04
N LEU A 663 -40.07 42.90 -21.49
CA LEU A 663 -40.40 42.09 -22.72
C LEU A 663 -40.73 42.79 -24.09
N THR A 664 -40.30 42.38 -25.31
CA THR A 664 -39.90 41.06 -25.91
C THR A 664 -39.11 41.28 -27.26
N PRO A 665 -38.50 40.24 -27.91
CA PRO A 665 -37.65 40.33 -29.12
C PRO A 665 -38.45 40.05 -30.44
N PRO A 666 -37.88 39.75 -31.66
CA PRO A 666 -36.49 39.61 -32.16
C PRO A 666 -36.26 40.44 -33.49
N PRO A 667 -35.38 40.12 -34.51
CA PRO A 667 -34.31 39.12 -34.66
C PRO A 667 -32.89 39.69 -35.05
N PRO A 668 -32.28 39.63 -36.28
CA PRO A 668 -30.80 39.58 -36.38
C PRO A 668 -30.11 40.80 -37.04
N LEU A 669 -28.80 40.97 -36.78
CA LEU A 669 -27.95 42.04 -37.35
C LEU A 669 -26.75 41.52 -38.16
N SER A 670 -26.33 42.32 -39.13
CA SER A 670 -25.19 42.04 -40.01
C SER A 670 -23.88 42.65 -39.49
N MET A 671 -22.77 41.95 -39.72
CA MET A 671 -21.40 42.39 -39.38
C MET A 671 -20.93 43.51 -40.32
N THR A 672 -20.96 44.79 -39.89
CA THR A 672 -19.97 45.87 -40.21
C THR A 672 -20.36 47.25 -39.64
N ALA A 673 -20.41 47.45 -38.31
CA ALA A 673 -20.68 48.78 -37.74
C ALA A 673 -20.14 49.07 -36.30
N THR A 674 -19.03 48.47 -35.86
CA THR A 674 -18.53 48.64 -34.47
C THR A 674 -17.10 49.20 -34.40
N ARG A 675 -16.84 50.35 -35.05
CA ARG A 675 -15.52 51.01 -35.05
C ARG A 675 -15.52 52.46 -34.54
N GLN A 676 -16.60 52.92 -33.89
CA GLN A 676 -16.74 54.32 -33.41
C GLN A 676 -17.30 54.48 -31.98
N THR A 677 -17.77 53.42 -31.32
CA THR A 677 -18.33 53.50 -29.95
C THR A 677 -17.37 53.10 -28.82
N LEU A 678 -16.15 52.66 -29.13
CA LEU A 678 -15.07 52.43 -28.15
C LEU A 678 -14.17 53.66 -27.95
N GLN A 679 -14.58 54.84 -28.44
CA GLN A 679 -13.75 56.06 -28.47
C GLN A 679 -14.21 57.15 -27.49
N GLN A 680 -15.07 56.82 -26.53
CA GLN A 680 -15.52 57.73 -25.45
C GLN A 680 -15.34 57.14 -24.04
N ALA A 681 -14.62 56.02 -23.91
CA ALA A 681 -14.26 55.40 -22.63
C ALA A 681 -12.76 55.59 -22.26
N SER A 682 -12.04 56.47 -22.95
CA SER A 682 -10.58 56.63 -22.84
C SER A 682 -10.12 57.96 -22.22
N GLU A 683 -11.02 58.74 -21.60
CA GLU A 683 -10.70 60.07 -21.03
C GLU A 683 -11.18 60.24 -19.57
N GLN A 684 -10.81 59.33 -18.66
CA GLN A 684 -10.47 59.64 -17.25
C GLN A 684 -10.04 58.40 -16.42
N THR A 685 -8.79 57.95 -16.59
CA THR A 685 -7.86 57.47 -15.53
C THR A 685 -6.54 56.99 -16.15
N GLY A 686 -5.84 57.90 -16.83
CA GLY A 686 -4.53 57.61 -17.41
C GLY A 686 -3.41 57.63 -16.36
N SER A 687 -3.18 56.51 -15.68
CA SER A 687 -1.95 56.22 -14.90
C SER A 687 -1.81 54.70 -14.72
N GLU A 688 -0.58 54.19 -14.61
CA GLU A 688 -0.24 52.78 -14.29
C GLU A 688 -0.65 51.68 -15.30
N VAL A 689 -0.81 51.98 -16.60
CA VAL A 689 -0.85 50.95 -17.66
C VAL A 689 0.25 51.16 -18.70
N SER A 690 1.51 50.92 -18.29
CA SER A 690 2.67 50.95 -19.20
C SER A 690 3.86 50.11 -18.71
N ASN A 691 3.63 48.82 -18.40
CA ASN A 691 4.69 47.78 -18.34
C ASN A 691 4.13 46.34 -18.39
N ALA A 692 3.04 46.15 -19.14
CA ALA A 692 2.39 44.84 -19.36
C ALA A 692 2.60 44.33 -20.80
N HIS A 693 3.83 44.46 -21.31
CA HIS A 693 4.25 43.93 -22.60
C HIS A 693 5.55 43.13 -22.42
N GLY A 694 5.49 41.83 -22.71
CA GLY A 694 6.66 40.95 -22.70
C GLY A 694 7.07 40.42 -21.33
N LEU A 695 6.39 39.37 -20.85
CA LEU A 695 7.02 38.37 -19.97
C LEU A 695 7.65 37.21 -20.76
N HIS A 696 8.24 37.53 -21.92
CA HIS A 696 9.46 36.84 -22.30
C HIS A 696 10.50 37.14 -21.21
N GLN A 697 10.82 36.14 -20.38
CA GLN A 697 11.98 36.25 -19.49
C GLN A 697 13.21 36.59 -20.34
N PRO A 698 13.99 37.65 -20.00
CA PRO A 698 15.21 37.97 -20.72
C PRO A 698 16.14 36.75 -20.70
N GLY A 699 16.61 36.36 -21.88
CA GLY A 699 16.81 34.95 -22.20
C GLY A 699 17.86 34.21 -21.35
N VAL A 700 17.40 33.50 -20.30
CA VAL A 700 18.10 32.32 -19.80
C VAL A 700 17.97 31.24 -20.89
N SER A 701 18.91 31.22 -21.83
CA SER A 701 19.00 30.13 -22.79
C SER A 701 19.35 28.86 -22.02
N TRP A 702 18.45 27.88 -21.99
CA TRP A 702 18.66 26.58 -21.34
C TRP A 702 19.60 25.67 -22.14
N THR A 703 20.71 26.27 -22.59
CA THR A 703 21.78 25.61 -23.31
C THR A 703 22.77 25.00 -22.33
N VAL A 704 23.25 23.81 -22.65
CA VAL A 704 24.44 23.25 -22.02
C VAL A 704 25.64 23.97 -22.64
N SER A 705 26.41 24.69 -21.82
CA SER A 705 27.63 25.38 -22.27
C SER A 705 28.73 24.38 -22.69
N SER A 706 29.81 24.86 -23.31
CA SER A 706 30.99 24.02 -23.57
C SER A 706 31.57 23.48 -22.26
N GLU A 707 31.70 24.32 -21.23
CA GLU A 707 32.28 23.93 -19.93
C GLU A 707 31.39 22.91 -19.20
N ALA A 708 30.07 23.13 -19.17
CA ALA A 708 29.09 22.18 -18.64
C ALA A 708 29.19 20.83 -19.35
N TYR A 709 29.34 20.83 -20.68
CA TYR A 709 29.47 19.62 -21.49
C TYR A 709 30.80 18.89 -21.24
N GLU A 710 31.92 19.60 -21.12
CA GLU A 710 33.24 19.03 -20.81
C GLU A 710 33.32 18.52 -19.37
N ARG A 711 32.64 19.18 -18.43
CA ARG A 711 32.47 18.73 -17.04
C ARG A 711 31.66 17.44 -16.97
N LEU A 712 30.53 17.38 -17.68
CA LEU A 712 29.71 16.17 -17.81
C LEU A 712 30.49 15.03 -18.48
N SER A 713 31.17 15.30 -19.60
CA SER A 713 31.97 14.31 -20.34
C SER A 713 33.08 13.69 -19.47
N ARG A 714 33.78 14.51 -18.67
CA ARG A 714 34.80 14.02 -17.72
C ARG A 714 34.22 13.13 -16.62
N GLU A 715 33.07 13.49 -16.06
CA GLU A 715 32.44 12.66 -15.02
C GLU A 715 31.83 11.38 -15.60
N ILE A 716 31.32 11.38 -16.84
CA ILE A 716 30.91 10.15 -17.55
C ILE A 716 32.10 9.20 -17.74
N VAL A 717 33.28 9.69 -18.14
CA VAL A 717 34.50 8.85 -18.24
C VAL A 717 34.90 8.28 -16.87
N ARG A 718 34.74 9.06 -15.79
CA ARG A 718 35.00 8.59 -14.42
C ARG A 718 34.00 7.53 -13.94
N LEU A 719 32.74 7.66 -14.33
CA LEU A 719 31.62 6.80 -13.93
C LEU A 719 31.36 5.65 -14.93
N ALA A 720 32.19 5.47 -15.95
CA ALA A 720 32.07 4.42 -16.98
C ALA A 720 32.02 2.98 -16.43
N ARG A 721 32.39 2.74 -15.16
CA ARG A 721 32.26 1.42 -14.49
C ARG A 721 30.89 1.14 -13.88
N ILE A 722 30.03 2.15 -13.75
CA ILE A 722 28.66 2.02 -13.22
C ILE A 722 27.59 2.33 -14.27
N LEU A 723 27.98 2.89 -15.42
CA LEU A 723 27.10 3.18 -16.54
C LEU A 723 26.83 1.91 -17.38
N PRO A 724 25.70 1.84 -18.11
CA PRO A 724 25.43 0.74 -19.05
C PRO A 724 26.56 0.57 -20.08
N GLU A 725 26.88 -0.68 -20.44
CA GLU A 725 28.09 -1.04 -21.21
C GLU A 725 28.24 -0.35 -22.58
N ASN A 726 27.15 0.18 -23.15
CA ASN A 726 27.13 0.88 -24.43
C ASN A 726 26.65 2.36 -24.33
N PHE A 727 26.59 2.94 -23.13
CA PHE A 727 26.11 4.32 -22.96
C PHE A 727 27.03 5.35 -23.63
N ASN A 728 26.46 6.15 -24.53
CA ASN A 728 27.14 7.24 -25.21
C ASN A 728 26.48 8.57 -24.85
N LEU A 729 27.26 9.56 -24.39
CA LEU A 729 26.71 10.86 -24.02
C LEU A 729 26.18 11.60 -25.26
N PRO A 730 24.89 12.01 -25.31
CA PRO A 730 24.35 12.77 -26.43
C PRO A 730 25.07 14.12 -26.63
N LYS A 731 25.23 14.54 -27.89
CA LYS A 731 25.93 15.79 -28.24
C LYS A 731 25.33 17.01 -27.51
N ARG A 732 26.17 18.01 -27.19
CA ARG A 732 25.80 19.24 -26.47
C ARG A 732 24.48 19.88 -26.94
N GLN A 733 24.25 19.97 -28.25
CA GLN A 733 23.03 20.52 -28.83
C GLN A 733 21.77 19.70 -28.50
N ASN A 734 21.87 18.37 -28.46
CA ASN A 734 20.78 17.51 -28.02
C ASN A 734 20.47 17.73 -26.54
N LEU A 735 21.49 17.77 -25.68
CA LEU A 735 21.29 18.01 -24.24
C LEU A 735 20.66 19.39 -23.97
N SER A 736 21.09 20.45 -24.67
CA SER A 736 20.41 21.77 -24.62
C SER A 736 18.93 21.69 -24.99
N ARG A 737 18.60 20.94 -26.05
CA ARG A 737 17.23 20.78 -26.54
C ARG A 737 16.37 19.96 -25.60
N TYR A 738 16.91 18.88 -25.02
CA TYR A 738 16.22 18.10 -23.99
C TYR A 738 16.01 18.91 -22.72
N LEU A 739 17.03 19.63 -22.23
CA LEU A 739 16.89 20.51 -21.05
C LEU A 739 15.80 21.57 -21.27
N ALA A 740 15.75 22.21 -22.44
CA ALA A 740 14.66 23.12 -22.81
C ALA A 740 13.28 22.41 -22.87
N GLY A 741 13.23 21.15 -23.30
CA GLY A 741 12.02 20.32 -23.27
C GLY A 741 11.50 20.06 -21.85
N TYR A 742 12.38 19.73 -20.90
CA TYR A 742 12.02 19.60 -19.48
C TYR A 742 11.46 20.90 -18.90
N ILE A 743 12.16 22.02 -19.16
CA ILE A 743 11.82 23.34 -18.61
C ILE A 743 10.46 23.84 -19.14
N ARG A 744 10.12 23.53 -20.40
CA ARG A 744 8.84 23.92 -21.02
C ARG A 744 7.69 22.98 -20.66
N GLY A 745 7.91 21.66 -20.71
CA GLY A 745 6.83 20.68 -20.58
C GLY A 745 6.59 20.14 -19.17
N PHE A 746 7.65 19.76 -18.45
CA PHE A 746 7.50 19.10 -17.15
C PHE A 746 7.47 20.08 -15.99
N HIS A 747 8.43 21.02 -15.98
CA HIS A 747 8.69 21.88 -14.83
C HIS A 747 7.50 22.73 -14.36
N PRO A 748 6.64 23.31 -15.23
CA PRO A 748 5.49 24.11 -14.78
C PRO A 748 4.47 23.32 -13.95
N HIS A 749 4.36 22.00 -14.17
CA HIS A 749 3.46 21.13 -13.39
C HIS A 749 4.04 20.71 -12.03
N LEU A 750 5.34 20.91 -11.78
CA LEU A 750 6.01 20.59 -10.51
C LEU A 750 7.24 21.52 -10.27
N PRO A 751 7.03 22.79 -9.86
CA PRO A 751 8.06 23.82 -9.82
C PRO A 751 8.93 23.77 -8.55
N PHE A 752 9.84 22.79 -8.49
CA PHE A 752 10.82 22.64 -7.39
C PHE A 752 12.25 23.12 -7.72
N LEU A 753 12.57 23.39 -8.99
CA LEU A 753 13.83 24.04 -9.39
C LEU A 753 13.65 25.56 -9.43
N HIS A 754 14.61 26.31 -8.89
CA HIS A 754 14.61 27.76 -8.90
C HIS A 754 15.29 28.25 -10.17
N LEU A 755 14.50 28.49 -11.23
CA LEU A 755 15.04 28.86 -12.54
C LEU A 755 16.00 30.07 -12.50
N PRO A 756 15.74 31.16 -11.74
CA PRO A 756 16.63 32.32 -11.75
C PRO A 756 18.05 32.09 -11.21
N THR A 757 18.31 30.97 -10.51
CA THR A 757 19.65 30.64 -9.97
C THR A 757 20.19 29.27 -10.42
N THR A 758 19.44 28.54 -11.24
CA THR A 758 19.84 27.22 -11.75
C THR A 758 20.52 27.37 -13.11
N SER A 759 21.85 27.19 -13.17
CA SER A 759 22.59 27.10 -14.45
C SER A 759 23.08 25.68 -14.74
N SER A 760 23.13 25.32 -16.04
CA SER A 760 23.72 24.08 -16.57
C SER A 760 25.22 23.91 -16.22
N ASP A 761 25.92 25.01 -15.91
CA ASP A 761 27.30 25.02 -15.42
C ASP A 761 27.42 24.62 -13.94
N THR A 762 26.35 24.83 -13.16
CA THR A 762 26.36 24.65 -11.70
C THR A 762 25.71 23.34 -11.24
N ILE A 763 24.66 22.91 -11.95
CA ILE A 763 23.88 21.70 -11.65
C ILE A 763 24.73 20.43 -11.73
N SER A 764 24.44 19.41 -10.95
CA SER A 764 25.16 18.14 -10.97
C SER A 764 24.88 17.29 -12.22
N PRO A 765 25.84 16.45 -12.66
CA PRO A 765 25.67 15.53 -13.79
C PRO A 765 24.43 14.62 -13.68
N VAL A 766 24.18 14.07 -12.49
CA VAL A 766 23.05 13.16 -12.24
C VAL A 766 21.71 13.86 -12.47
N LEU A 767 21.53 15.06 -11.91
CA LEU A 767 20.31 15.83 -12.09
C LEU A 767 20.16 16.28 -13.54
N LEU A 768 21.21 16.81 -14.17
CA LEU A 768 21.18 17.22 -15.58
C LEU A 768 20.76 16.08 -16.52
N MET A 769 21.20 14.85 -16.26
CA MET A 769 20.74 13.68 -17.05
C MET A 769 19.31 13.28 -16.73
N ALA A 770 18.83 13.37 -15.49
CA ALA A 770 17.43 13.16 -15.17
C ALA A 770 16.51 14.18 -15.88
N LEU A 771 16.89 15.47 -15.88
CA LEU A 771 16.17 16.51 -16.60
C LEU A 771 16.15 16.23 -18.11
N CYS A 772 17.31 15.91 -18.70
CA CYS A 772 17.41 15.60 -20.12
C CYS A 772 16.71 14.29 -20.50
N ALA A 773 16.58 13.30 -19.61
CA ALA A 773 15.82 12.08 -19.88
C ALA A 773 14.34 12.41 -20.12
N VAL A 774 13.69 13.08 -19.16
CA VAL A 774 12.32 13.60 -19.31
C VAL A 774 12.21 14.53 -20.52
N GLY A 775 13.20 15.41 -20.69
CA GLY A 775 13.27 16.34 -21.82
C GLY A 775 13.31 15.68 -23.20
N ALA A 776 13.93 14.51 -23.32
CA ALA A 776 13.93 13.73 -24.55
C ALA A 776 12.55 13.08 -24.80
N PHE A 777 11.84 12.64 -23.77
CA PHE A 777 10.45 12.16 -23.90
C PHE A 777 9.48 13.28 -24.34
N TYR A 778 9.61 14.50 -23.79
CA TYR A 778 8.88 15.68 -24.30
C TYR A 778 9.33 16.14 -25.70
N GLY A 779 10.52 15.72 -26.15
CA GLY A 779 10.98 15.83 -27.54
C GLY A 779 10.62 14.64 -28.42
N PHE A 780 9.82 13.69 -27.92
CA PHE A 780 9.45 12.40 -28.55
C PHE A 780 10.63 11.46 -28.93
N GLU A 781 11.85 11.75 -28.48
CA GLU A 781 13.04 10.90 -28.62
C GLU A 781 13.09 9.85 -27.50
N ARG A 782 12.09 8.96 -27.48
CA ARG A 782 11.97 7.88 -26.48
C ARG A 782 13.28 7.10 -26.27
N PRO A 783 14.04 6.66 -27.32
CA PRO A 783 15.29 5.90 -27.13
C PRO A 783 16.35 6.64 -26.31
N GLN A 784 16.62 7.91 -26.65
CA GLN A 784 17.58 8.76 -25.93
C GLN A 784 17.08 9.08 -24.52
N GLY A 785 15.76 9.18 -24.33
CA GLY A 785 15.13 9.27 -23.02
C GLY A 785 15.43 8.05 -22.13
N TYR A 786 15.32 6.83 -22.65
CA TYR A 786 15.69 5.61 -21.91
C TYR A 786 17.20 5.53 -21.62
N GLU A 787 18.07 5.85 -22.60
CA GLU A 787 19.54 5.85 -22.39
C GLU A 787 19.95 6.80 -21.25
N LEU A 788 19.44 8.04 -21.28
CA LEU A 788 19.67 9.04 -20.24
C LEU A 788 19.04 8.65 -18.90
N TYR A 789 17.86 8.02 -18.90
CA TYR A 789 17.23 7.48 -17.70
C TYR A 789 18.11 6.41 -17.03
N PHE A 790 18.55 5.37 -17.75
CA PHE A 790 19.36 4.30 -17.17
C PHE A 790 20.72 4.81 -16.67
N ALA A 791 21.37 5.72 -17.42
CA ALA A 791 22.60 6.36 -16.98
C ALA A 791 22.41 7.21 -15.71
N SER A 792 21.38 8.07 -15.70
CA SER A 792 21.05 8.91 -14.54
C SER A 792 20.70 8.08 -13.31
N ARG A 793 19.92 7.00 -13.49
CA ARG A 793 19.53 6.09 -12.41
C ARG A 793 20.73 5.37 -11.81
N ALA A 794 21.60 4.78 -12.63
CA ALA A 794 22.77 4.06 -12.11
C ALA A 794 23.69 4.97 -11.28
N ILE A 795 23.80 6.25 -11.66
CA ILE A 795 24.55 7.25 -10.89
C ILE A 795 23.81 7.64 -9.59
N ALA A 796 22.47 7.82 -9.64
CA ALA A 796 21.66 8.10 -8.45
C ALA A 796 21.67 6.93 -7.44
N GLU A 797 21.55 5.69 -7.91
CA GLU A 797 21.68 4.47 -7.10
C GLU A 797 23.08 4.37 -6.48
N ASN A 798 24.15 4.61 -7.24
CA ASN A 798 25.51 4.67 -6.71
C ASN A 798 25.70 5.78 -5.66
N HIS A 799 25.09 6.96 -5.83
CA HIS A 799 25.15 8.02 -4.81
C HIS A 799 24.34 7.65 -3.56
N PHE A 800 23.19 6.98 -3.69
CA PHE A 800 22.43 6.45 -2.56
C PHE A 800 23.20 5.34 -1.81
N GLU A 801 23.93 4.48 -2.54
CA GLU A 801 24.88 3.50 -1.99
C GLU A 801 26.02 4.18 -1.20
N GLN A 802 26.64 5.21 -1.77
CA GLN A 802 27.71 5.99 -1.13
C GLN A 802 27.21 6.68 0.13
N HIS A 803 26.10 7.43 0.04
CA HIS A 803 25.47 8.14 1.14
C HIS A 803 25.12 7.22 2.31
N ARG A 804 24.55 6.04 2.04
CA ARG A 804 24.27 5.04 3.09
C ARG A 804 25.54 4.55 3.79
N ARG A 805 26.63 4.35 3.03
CA ARG A 805 27.93 3.96 3.59
C ARG A 805 28.52 5.09 4.45
N GLU A 806 28.40 6.34 4.03
CA GLU A 806 28.82 7.50 4.81
C GLU A 806 28.03 7.65 6.11
N SER A 807 26.69 7.54 6.08
CA SER A 807 25.85 7.54 7.28
C SER A 807 26.19 6.39 8.24
N MET A 808 26.47 5.19 7.73
CA MET A 808 26.99 4.07 8.53
C MET A 808 28.36 4.39 9.15
N HIS A 809 29.30 4.94 8.38
CA HIS A 809 30.62 5.32 8.89
C HIS A 809 30.55 6.44 9.93
N HIS A 810 29.57 7.35 9.85
CA HIS A 810 29.34 8.38 10.85
C HIS A 810 28.78 7.80 12.16
N LEU A 811 27.83 6.87 12.09
CA LEU A 811 27.35 6.09 13.24
C LEU A 811 28.49 5.31 13.91
N MET A 812 29.39 4.71 13.12
CA MET A 812 30.57 4.00 13.62
C MET A 812 31.61 4.95 14.23
N GLY A 813 31.81 6.13 13.64
CA GLY A 813 32.82 7.11 14.05
C GLY A 813 32.53 7.83 15.38
N HIS A 814 31.27 7.88 15.81
CA HIS A 814 30.87 8.55 17.05
C HIS A 814 31.41 7.88 18.35
N HIS A 815 32.02 6.70 18.26
CA HIS A 815 32.70 6.05 19.38
C HIS A 815 34.16 6.49 19.60
N SER A 816 34.77 7.25 18.66
CA SER A 816 36.18 7.64 18.74
C SER A 816 36.42 8.92 19.56
N ARG A 817 36.36 8.80 20.89
CA ARG A 817 36.87 9.85 21.82
C ARG A 817 37.97 9.35 22.76
N HIS A 818 39.05 8.84 22.18
CA HIS A 818 40.34 8.69 22.85
C HIS A 818 41.45 9.18 21.92
N GLU A 819 42.24 10.15 22.39
CA GLU A 819 43.40 10.67 21.67
C GLU A 819 44.67 9.83 21.93
N ASN A 820 45.70 10.10 21.13
CA ASN A 820 47.12 9.85 21.40
C ASN A 820 47.58 8.39 21.51
N LEU A 821 48.06 7.86 20.38
CA LEU A 821 49.39 7.23 20.30
C LEU A 821 49.97 7.40 18.88
N SER A 822 51.30 7.39 18.74
CA SER A 822 52.03 8.06 17.65
C SER A 822 52.85 7.13 16.76
N GLY A 823 53.04 7.46 15.47
CA GLY A 823 54.32 7.17 14.79
C GLY A 823 54.34 6.85 13.28
N GLY A 824 54.22 7.88 12.42
CA GLY A 824 54.71 7.84 11.01
C GLY A 824 53.90 6.99 10.00
N LEU A 825 53.97 7.21 8.68
CA LEU A 825 54.64 8.26 7.87
C LEU A 825 53.69 8.64 6.70
N PRO A 826 53.76 9.87 6.16
CA PRO A 826 52.82 10.34 5.13
C PRO A 826 53.23 9.90 3.71
N ARG A 827 52.26 9.92 2.78
CA ARG A 827 52.54 9.96 1.34
C ARG A 827 51.51 10.80 0.60
N GLU A 828 51.77 12.10 0.50
CA GLU A 828 51.08 12.97 -0.44
C GLU A 828 51.57 12.71 -1.88
N THR A 829 50.62 12.54 -2.81
CA THR A 829 50.55 13.16 -4.15
C THR A 829 49.19 12.79 -4.73
N SER A 830 48.44 13.67 -5.40
CA SER A 830 48.75 15.00 -5.94
C SER A 830 47.70 16.05 -5.58
N ALA A 831 48.13 17.21 -5.09
CA ALA A 831 47.30 18.42 -5.07
C ALA A 831 47.30 19.10 -6.45
N GLY A 832 46.32 19.96 -6.74
CA GLY A 832 46.39 20.86 -7.89
C GLY A 832 45.08 21.24 -8.56
N LEU A 833 44.29 22.11 -7.91
CA LEU A 833 43.72 23.32 -8.56
C LEU A 833 43.01 24.18 -7.51
N ASN A 834 43.45 25.44 -7.38
CA ASN A 834 42.75 26.43 -6.57
C ASN A 834 41.53 26.94 -7.33
N LEU A 835 40.34 26.79 -6.74
CA LEU A 835 39.16 27.58 -7.08
C LEU A 835 38.65 28.31 -5.83
N THR A 836 38.04 29.47 -6.05
CA THR A 836 37.76 30.48 -5.02
C THR A 836 36.76 30.02 -3.97
N ALA A 837 36.83 30.65 -2.80
CA ALA A 837 36.14 30.24 -1.58
C ALA A 837 34.62 30.06 -1.74
N ALA A 838 34.15 28.82 -1.55
CA ALA A 838 32.77 28.48 -1.22
C ALA A 838 32.79 27.42 -0.11
N ASN A 839 31.90 27.56 0.89
CA ASN A 839 31.93 26.70 2.08
C ASN A 839 31.75 25.21 1.71
N PRO A 840 32.65 24.29 2.12
CA PRO A 840 32.55 22.88 1.76
C PRO A 840 31.24 22.23 2.27
N VAL A 841 30.71 22.73 3.40
CA VAL A 841 29.45 22.28 3.99
C VAL A 841 28.23 22.63 3.12
N SER A 842 28.19 23.80 2.46
CA SER A 842 27.05 24.14 1.58
C SER A 842 27.09 23.36 0.26
N ASN A 843 28.29 23.10 -0.25
CA ASN A 843 28.50 22.27 -1.44
C ASN A 843 28.03 20.80 -1.20
N ALA A 844 28.29 20.25 0.00
CA ALA A 844 27.76 18.95 0.41
C ALA A 844 26.21 18.94 0.52
N LYS A 845 25.62 19.93 1.21
CA LYS A 845 24.15 20.06 1.32
C LYS A 845 23.48 20.16 -0.06
N ARG A 846 24.02 20.98 -0.96
CA ARG A 846 23.52 21.16 -2.33
C ARG A 846 23.49 19.85 -3.11
N LYS A 847 24.57 19.05 -3.04
CA LYS A 847 24.63 17.72 -3.69
C LYS A 847 23.58 16.75 -3.16
N SER A 848 23.37 16.71 -1.84
CA SER A 848 22.32 15.89 -1.22
C SER A 848 20.93 16.25 -1.76
N LEU A 849 20.62 17.55 -1.88
CA LEU A 849 19.35 18.02 -2.42
C LEU A 849 19.19 17.70 -3.91
N GLU A 850 20.24 17.90 -4.72
CA GLU A 850 20.19 17.60 -6.16
C GLU A 850 20.03 16.09 -6.45
N ILE A 851 20.47 15.19 -5.56
CA ILE A 851 20.16 13.75 -5.63
C ILE A 851 18.66 13.49 -5.37
N ILE A 852 18.06 14.14 -4.36
CA ILE A 852 16.61 14.05 -4.11
C ILE A 852 15.82 14.56 -5.33
N GLN A 853 16.22 15.70 -5.89
CA GLN A 853 15.65 16.25 -7.12
C GLN A 853 15.76 15.27 -8.30
N SER A 854 16.90 14.59 -8.44
CA SER A 854 17.09 13.56 -9.47
C SER A 854 16.11 12.39 -9.28
N LEU A 855 15.97 11.89 -8.05
CA LEU A 855 15.04 10.80 -7.72
C LEU A 855 13.58 11.21 -7.89
N VAL A 856 13.18 12.45 -7.61
CA VAL A 856 11.83 12.99 -7.91
C VAL A 856 11.54 12.88 -9.41
N VAL A 857 12.46 13.35 -10.26
CA VAL A 857 12.32 13.34 -11.72
C VAL A 857 12.28 11.92 -12.27
N LEU A 858 13.20 11.05 -11.81
CA LEU A 858 13.25 9.64 -12.22
C LEU A 858 12.00 8.85 -11.77
N THR A 859 11.50 9.10 -10.55
CA THR A 859 10.28 8.46 -10.03
C THR A 859 9.05 8.90 -10.81
N GLN A 860 8.89 10.20 -11.07
CA GLN A 860 7.77 10.70 -11.85
C GLN A 860 7.82 10.22 -13.31
N LEU A 861 9.00 10.16 -13.93
CA LEU A 861 9.16 9.60 -15.29
C LEU A 861 8.73 8.12 -15.34
N THR A 862 9.34 7.27 -14.52
CA THR A 862 9.08 5.82 -14.50
C THR A 862 7.64 5.47 -14.13
N SER A 863 6.99 6.28 -13.28
CA SER A 863 5.58 6.08 -12.90
C SER A 863 4.62 6.11 -14.09
N TRP A 864 4.94 6.86 -15.16
CA TRP A 864 4.00 7.17 -16.24
C TRP A 864 4.48 6.77 -17.64
N VAL A 865 5.79 6.66 -17.88
CA VAL A 865 6.34 6.52 -19.24
C VAL A 865 6.22 5.13 -19.84
N ASP A 866 6.42 4.07 -19.04
CA ASP A 866 6.54 2.68 -19.53
C ASP A 866 6.08 1.68 -18.46
N SER A 867 5.26 0.71 -18.85
CA SER A 867 4.70 -0.34 -17.99
C SER A 867 5.76 -1.23 -17.34
N ALA A 868 6.88 -1.51 -18.02
CA ALA A 868 7.99 -2.27 -17.46
C ALA A 868 8.70 -1.51 -16.33
N LEU A 869 8.75 -0.17 -16.41
CA LEU A 869 9.43 0.69 -15.44
C LEU A 869 8.59 1.03 -14.20
N VAL A 870 7.30 0.64 -14.13
CA VAL A 870 6.44 0.86 -12.94
C VAL A 870 7.03 0.22 -11.68
N ARG A 871 7.76 -0.90 -11.81
CA ARG A 871 8.46 -1.54 -10.68
C ARG A 871 9.65 -0.72 -10.20
N ASP A 872 10.43 -0.18 -11.13
CA ASP A 872 11.54 0.72 -10.83
C ASP A 872 11.05 2.03 -10.20
N ALA A 873 9.85 2.51 -10.57
CA ALA A 873 9.22 3.67 -9.96
C ALA A 873 8.97 3.48 -8.44
N ILE A 874 8.56 2.28 -8.02
CA ILE A 874 8.33 1.95 -6.60
C ILE A 874 9.66 1.81 -5.84
N VAL A 875 10.69 1.24 -6.47
CA VAL A 875 12.05 1.17 -5.89
C VAL A 875 12.65 2.57 -5.73
N THR A 876 12.53 3.42 -6.75
CA THR A 876 13.03 4.80 -6.74
C THR A 876 12.28 5.66 -5.71
N ALA A 877 10.95 5.51 -5.62
CA ALA A 877 10.13 6.15 -4.58
C ALA A 877 10.54 5.72 -3.16
N SER A 878 10.91 4.44 -2.97
CA SER A 878 11.40 3.92 -1.69
C SER A 878 12.72 4.61 -1.29
N GLN A 879 13.70 4.68 -2.20
CA GLN A 879 14.97 5.39 -1.98
C GLN A 879 14.76 6.89 -1.70
N LEU A 880 13.89 7.53 -2.50
CA LEU A 880 13.49 8.92 -2.33
C LEU A 880 12.92 9.19 -0.93
N SER A 881 12.03 8.31 -0.44
CA SER A 881 11.41 8.45 0.87
C SER A 881 12.40 8.36 2.04
N VAL A 882 13.55 7.69 1.88
CA VAL A 882 14.63 7.64 2.88
C VAL A 882 15.35 8.99 2.93
N LEU A 883 15.80 9.50 1.78
CA LEU A 883 16.52 10.79 1.73
C LEU A 883 15.62 11.98 2.13
N VAL A 884 14.33 11.93 1.79
CA VAL A 884 13.34 12.94 2.23
C VAL A 884 13.15 12.92 3.74
N ARG A 885 13.06 11.73 4.38
CA ARG A 885 13.01 11.62 5.85
C ARG A 885 14.27 12.16 6.51
N GLU A 886 15.44 11.86 5.98
CA GLU A 886 16.69 12.43 6.48
C GLU A 886 16.72 13.95 6.36
N GLU A 887 16.25 14.53 5.25
CA GLU A 887 16.14 15.98 5.11
C GLU A 887 15.11 16.59 6.07
N LEU A 888 13.92 16.00 6.22
CA LEU A 888 12.91 16.46 7.18
C LEU A 888 13.47 16.48 8.61
N ASN A 889 14.18 15.41 9.02
CA ASN A 889 14.80 15.28 10.33
C ASN A 889 15.98 16.24 10.60
N LYS A 890 16.55 16.89 9.57
CA LYS A 890 17.56 17.96 9.73
C LYS A 890 16.93 19.31 10.14
N SER A 891 15.60 19.41 10.15
CA SER A 891 14.86 20.61 10.58
C SER A 891 14.72 20.63 12.11
N GLN A 892 15.14 21.71 12.76
CA GLN A 892 14.83 21.98 14.17
C GLN A 892 13.33 22.34 14.34
N PRO A 893 12.77 22.27 15.57
CA PRO A 893 11.37 22.66 15.82
C PRO A 893 11.07 24.11 15.39
N LEU A 894 9.78 24.38 15.12
CA LEU A 894 9.28 25.54 14.36
C LEU A 894 9.62 26.94 14.92
N GLU A 895 10.22 27.06 16.10
CA GLU A 895 10.52 28.34 16.78
C GLU A 895 11.53 29.22 16.03
N ILE A 896 12.34 28.65 15.13
CA ILE A 896 13.37 29.38 14.39
C ILE A 896 12.87 29.88 13.02
N ASP A 897 11.96 29.16 12.37
CA ASP A 897 11.53 29.41 10.97
C ASP A 897 10.65 30.67 10.82
N MET A 898 10.13 31.21 11.92
CA MET A 898 9.43 32.52 11.93
C MET A 898 10.36 33.73 11.71
N LYS A 899 11.68 33.57 11.86
CA LYS A 899 12.62 34.59 11.40
C LYS A 899 12.83 34.43 9.90
N LEU A 900 12.06 35.17 9.11
CA LEU A 900 12.28 35.28 7.66
C LEU A 900 13.78 35.46 7.38
N ALA A 901 14.30 34.65 6.46
CA ALA A 901 15.66 34.78 5.95
C ALA A 901 15.90 36.23 5.50
N THR A 902 16.81 36.94 6.17
CA THR A 902 17.04 38.38 5.98
C THR A 902 17.72 38.72 4.65
N ALA A 903 18.13 37.69 3.89
CA ALA A 903 18.63 37.80 2.54
C ALA A 903 17.95 36.78 1.60
N TRP A 904 17.59 37.24 0.41
CA TRP A 904 17.02 36.42 -0.68
C TRP A 904 17.83 35.16 -0.99
N HIS A 905 19.16 35.23 -0.88
CA HIS A 905 20.06 34.11 -1.16
C HIS A 905 19.85 32.91 -0.23
N ASP A 906 19.53 33.15 1.05
CA ASP A 906 19.24 32.07 2.00
C ASP A 906 17.78 31.61 1.81
N TRP A 907 16.87 32.55 1.55
CA TRP A 907 15.45 32.26 1.29
C TRP A 907 15.23 31.30 0.12
N TRP A 908 15.82 31.54 -1.06
CA TRP A 908 15.52 30.68 -2.24
C TRP A 908 16.10 29.28 -2.10
N GLN A 909 17.20 29.11 -1.36
CA GLN A 909 17.79 27.80 -1.07
C GLN A 909 16.88 26.97 -0.15
N ASP A 910 16.35 27.61 0.90
CA ASP A 910 15.43 26.98 1.85
C ASP A 910 14.05 26.71 1.22
N GLU A 911 13.49 27.67 0.47
CA GLU A 911 12.26 27.48 -0.29
C GLU A 911 12.42 26.39 -1.36
N GLY A 912 13.57 26.31 -2.03
CA GLY A 912 13.90 25.24 -2.96
C GLY A 912 14.04 23.87 -2.29
N ARG A 913 14.53 23.83 -1.05
CA ARG A 913 14.48 22.62 -0.22
C ARG A 913 13.03 22.23 0.10
N ARG A 914 12.21 23.15 0.64
CA ARG A 914 10.77 22.89 0.90
C ARG A 914 10.07 22.35 -0.34
N ARG A 915 10.18 23.05 -1.48
CA ARG A 915 9.54 22.67 -2.75
C ARG A 915 10.03 21.32 -3.29
N THR A 916 11.30 20.98 -3.10
CA THR A 916 11.84 19.65 -3.45
C THR A 916 11.21 18.54 -2.58
N LEU A 917 11.09 18.76 -1.27
CA LEU A 917 10.50 17.78 -0.35
C LEU A 917 8.98 17.63 -0.59
N TYR A 918 8.26 18.73 -0.86
CA TYR A 918 6.87 18.68 -1.29
C TYR A 918 6.69 18.02 -2.66
N ALA A 919 7.58 18.25 -3.62
CA ALA A 919 7.54 17.56 -4.92
C ALA A 919 7.70 16.03 -4.77
N ALA A 920 8.57 15.57 -3.87
CA ALA A 920 8.70 14.16 -3.55
C ALA A 920 7.42 13.59 -2.91
N TYR A 921 6.85 14.29 -1.92
CA TYR A 921 5.58 13.94 -1.28
C TYR A 921 4.41 13.88 -2.28
N VAL A 922 4.30 14.85 -3.20
CA VAL A 922 3.33 14.85 -4.30
C VAL A 922 3.49 13.61 -5.19
N VAL A 923 4.70 13.29 -5.63
CA VAL A 923 4.94 12.16 -6.56
C VAL A 923 4.55 10.83 -5.92
N VAL A 924 4.92 10.58 -4.65
CA VAL A 924 4.52 9.34 -3.98
C VAL A 924 3.01 9.28 -3.67
N ASN A 925 2.34 10.42 -3.44
CA ASN A 925 0.88 10.45 -3.32
C ASN A 925 0.18 10.18 -4.67
N LEU A 926 0.71 10.67 -5.79
CA LEU A 926 0.16 10.32 -7.11
C LEU A 926 0.30 8.81 -7.41
N GLN A 927 1.41 8.18 -7.02
CA GLN A 927 1.56 6.71 -7.07
C GLN A 927 0.55 6.00 -6.16
N THR A 928 0.38 6.48 -4.92
CA THR A 928 -0.60 5.97 -3.92
C THR A 928 -2.00 5.91 -4.52
N ILE A 929 -2.43 7.03 -5.11
CA ILE A 929 -3.78 7.22 -5.66
C ILE A 929 -4.00 6.40 -6.94
N SER A 930 -2.96 6.22 -7.77
CA SER A 930 -3.09 5.62 -9.10
C SER A 930 -2.85 4.11 -9.12
N PHE A 931 -1.98 3.60 -8.24
CA PHE A 931 -1.62 2.18 -8.15
C PHE A 931 -2.31 1.47 -6.97
N ASN A 932 -3.08 2.21 -6.16
CA ASN A 932 -3.73 1.78 -4.90
C ASN A 932 -2.75 1.29 -3.80
N ILE A 933 -1.46 1.64 -3.88
CA ILE A 933 -0.42 1.26 -2.92
C ILE A 933 -0.37 2.22 -1.71
N PRO A 934 0.10 1.79 -0.51
CA PRO A 934 0.23 2.69 0.64
C PRO A 934 1.24 3.84 0.41
N PRO A 935 1.01 5.02 1.00
CA PRO A 935 1.88 6.18 0.78
C PRO A 935 3.25 6.03 1.44
N ALA A 936 4.31 6.20 0.64
CA ALA A 936 5.69 6.09 1.09
C ALA A 936 6.11 7.21 2.07
N ILE A 937 5.40 8.35 2.06
CA ILE A 937 5.59 9.50 2.98
C ILE A 937 4.20 9.92 3.51
N PRO A 938 3.82 9.55 4.75
CA PRO A 938 2.52 9.89 5.32
C PRO A 938 2.45 11.36 5.78
N ASN A 939 1.23 11.91 5.79
CA ASN A 939 0.94 13.30 6.20
C ASN A 939 1.65 13.72 7.49
N MET A 940 1.70 12.84 8.50
CA MET A 940 2.23 13.13 9.85
C MET A 940 3.75 13.40 9.92
N GLU A 941 4.50 13.06 8.87
CA GLU A 941 5.93 13.36 8.73
C GLU A 941 6.18 14.76 8.15
N ILE A 942 5.20 15.36 7.47
CA ILE A 942 5.35 16.67 6.81
C ILE A 942 5.18 17.78 7.85
N ARG A 943 6.29 18.27 8.41
CA ARG A 943 6.32 19.29 9.47
C ARG A 943 7.14 20.51 9.05
N MET A 944 6.66 21.19 8.01
CA MET A 944 7.30 22.37 7.42
C MET A 944 6.25 23.38 6.94
N LEU A 945 6.68 24.63 6.74
CA LEU A 945 5.88 25.72 6.17
C LEU A 945 5.36 25.36 4.77
N LEU A 946 4.22 25.92 4.36
CA LEU A 946 3.72 25.77 2.99
C LEU A 946 4.55 26.58 1.96
N PRO A 947 4.59 26.18 0.68
CA PRO A 947 5.34 26.88 -0.36
C PRO A 947 4.90 28.33 -0.58
N SER A 948 5.86 29.18 -0.97
CA SER A 948 5.65 30.58 -1.35
C SER A 948 4.70 30.77 -2.54
N SER A 949 4.36 32.02 -2.85
CA SER A 949 3.81 32.36 -4.17
C SER A 949 4.76 31.95 -5.31
N ALA A 950 4.23 31.70 -6.49
CA ALA A 950 5.00 31.60 -7.73
C ALA A 950 5.66 32.94 -8.08
N ALA A 951 5.04 34.08 -7.73
CA ALA A 951 5.63 35.41 -7.90
C ALA A 951 6.96 35.57 -7.12
N GLU A 952 7.01 35.17 -5.85
CA GLU A 952 8.26 35.13 -5.08
C GLU A 952 9.27 34.12 -5.66
N TRP A 953 8.79 32.94 -6.08
CA TRP A 953 9.64 31.84 -6.58
C TRP A 953 10.31 32.13 -7.93
N ASN A 954 9.72 33.01 -8.72
CA ASN A 954 10.27 33.46 -10.00
C ASN A 954 11.09 34.76 -9.86
N ALA A 955 11.25 35.31 -8.64
CA ALA A 955 11.95 36.56 -8.41
C ALA A 955 13.47 36.40 -8.54
N ALA A 956 14.05 37.02 -9.59
CA ALA A 956 15.46 36.92 -9.93
C ALA A 956 16.43 37.71 -9.03
N GLY A 957 15.97 38.34 -7.94
CA GLY A 957 16.85 39.06 -7.02
C GLY A 957 16.14 39.66 -5.81
N SER A 958 16.93 40.21 -4.88
CA SER A 958 16.46 40.71 -3.57
C SER A 958 15.60 41.98 -3.61
N GLY A 959 15.51 42.67 -4.75
CA GLY A 959 14.53 43.73 -4.99
C GLY A 959 13.16 43.12 -5.27
N THR A 960 13.01 42.53 -6.46
CA THR A 960 11.76 41.90 -6.94
C THR A 960 11.20 40.84 -6.00
N TRP A 961 12.04 40.15 -5.22
CA TRP A 961 11.57 39.25 -4.16
C TRP A 961 10.87 39.97 -3.01
N ARG A 962 11.40 41.10 -2.51
CA ARG A 962 10.72 41.88 -1.46
C ARG A 962 9.43 42.48 -1.99
N ASP A 963 9.44 43.01 -3.21
CA ASP A 963 8.25 43.50 -3.90
C ASP A 963 7.18 42.38 -4.00
N ALA A 964 7.58 41.14 -4.29
CA ALA A 964 6.68 39.98 -4.35
C ALA A 964 6.16 39.56 -2.96
N VAL A 965 7.01 39.55 -1.92
CA VAL A 965 6.60 39.27 -0.54
C VAL A 965 5.56 40.30 -0.07
N GLU A 966 5.82 41.59 -0.24
CA GLU A 966 4.91 42.69 0.12
C GLU A 966 3.58 42.63 -0.65
N ARG A 967 3.61 42.30 -1.95
CA ARG A 967 2.39 42.15 -2.77
C ARG A 967 1.59 40.88 -2.48
N SER A 968 2.24 39.80 -2.04
CA SER A 968 1.58 38.53 -1.74
C SER A 968 0.84 38.55 -0.40
N GLY A 969 1.39 39.23 0.61
CA GLY A 969 0.88 39.23 1.99
C GLY A 969 0.93 37.87 2.69
N LEU A 970 1.59 36.85 2.10
CA LEU A 970 1.47 35.44 2.49
C LEU A 970 1.92 35.14 3.93
N GLN A 971 0.95 34.87 4.80
CA GLN A 971 1.16 34.27 6.11
C GLN A 971 1.81 32.88 5.96
N ARG A 972 2.95 32.69 6.61
CA ARG A 972 3.74 31.44 6.57
C ARG A 972 3.18 30.43 7.57
N ASN A 973 2.08 29.79 7.19
CA ASN A 973 1.45 28.72 7.96
C ASN A 973 2.12 27.35 7.69
N ASP A 974 2.09 26.45 8.67
CA ASP A 974 2.56 25.07 8.52
C ASP A 974 1.48 24.12 7.98
N PHE A 975 1.92 23.07 7.29
CA PHE A 975 1.04 22.10 6.63
C PHE A 975 0.05 21.40 7.58
N GLN A 976 0.44 21.09 8.83
CA GLN A 976 -0.43 20.41 9.79
C GLN A 976 -1.53 21.35 10.30
N HIS A 977 -1.18 22.59 10.63
CA HIS A 977 -2.13 23.63 11.03
C HIS A 977 -3.15 23.91 9.92
N CYS A 978 -2.70 24.03 8.67
CA CYS A 978 -3.58 24.25 7.53
C CYS A 978 -4.55 23.08 7.29
N LEU A 979 -4.08 21.83 7.26
CA LEU A 979 -4.96 20.67 7.16
C LEU A 979 -5.97 20.64 8.33
N LYS A 980 -5.52 20.87 9.57
CA LYS A 980 -6.40 20.92 10.74
C LYS A 980 -7.48 21.99 10.61
N ARG A 981 -7.18 23.17 10.07
CA ARG A 981 -8.16 24.24 9.82
C ARG A 981 -9.20 23.83 8.78
N LEU A 982 -8.77 23.28 7.64
CA LEU A 982 -9.67 22.76 6.61
C LEU A 982 -10.67 21.73 7.17
N PHE A 983 -10.17 20.72 7.89
CA PHE A 983 -11.03 19.72 8.56
C PHE A 983 -11.90 20.29 9.70
N SER A 984 -11.52 21.43 10.27
CA SER A 984 -12.35 22.17 11.23
C SER A 984 -13.37 23.11 10.54
N GLY A 985 -13.48 23.09 9.21
CA GLY A 985 -14.31 24.00 8.42
C GLY A 985 -13.82 25.45 8.37
N HIS A 986 -12.68 25.75 8.96
CA HIS A 986 -12.12 27.10 9.04
C HIS A 986 -11.19 27.36 7.84
N PRO A 987 -11.37 28.46 7.09
CA PRO A 987 -10.40 28.92 6.09
C PRO A 987 -8.96 28.90 6.62
N VAL A 988 -7.99 28.57 5.77
CA VAL A 988 -6.55 28.57 6.08
C VAL A 988 -6.08 29.94 6.56
N ASP A 989 -6.64 31.02 6.02
CA ASP A 989 -6.54 32.36 6.57
C ASP A 989 -7.88 33.12 6.44
N LYS A 990 -8.07 34.19 7.23
CA LYS A 990 -9.23 35.09 7.13
C LYS A 990 -9.03 36.20 6.10
N GLU A 991 -7.79 36.64 5.89
CA GLU A 991 -7.49 37.87 5.13
C GLU A 991 -6.52 37.65 3.96
N VAL A 992 -5.92 36.47 3.83
CA VAL A 992 -4.79 36.21 2.91
C VAL A 992 -5.02 34.98 2.01
N SER A 993 -4.69 35.14 0.73
CA SER A 993 -4.68 34.10 -0.31
C SER A 993 -3.53 33.10 -0.11
N THR A 994 -3.81 31.80 -0.10
CA THR A 994 -2.79 30.73 -0.24
C THR A 994 -2.12 30.76 -1.63
N SER A 995 -0.93 30.16 -1.78
CA SER A 995 -0.27 29.99 -3.08
C SER A 995 -0.82 28.80 -3.87
N SER A 996 -0.62 28.79 -5.20
CA SER A 996 -1.09 27.68 -6.06
C SER A 996 -0.47 26.34 -5.68
N PHE A 997 0.82 26.32 -5.29
CA PHE A 997 1.52 25.11 -4.84
C PHE A 997 1.11 24.71 -3.42
N ALA A 998 0.81 25.66 -2.52
CA ALA A 998 0.24 25.34 -1.21
C ALA A 998 -1.13 24.65 -1.34
N ASN A 999 -2.01 25.19 -2.19
CA ASN A 999 -3.32 24.57 -2.46
C ASN A 999 -3.16 23.16 -3.04
N TYR A 1000 -2.25 22.98 -4.01
CA TYR A 1000 -1.95 21.68 -4.60
C TYR A 1000 -1.42 20.64 -3.58
N VAL A 1001 -0.59 21.07 -2.63
CA VAL A 1001 -0.09 20.24 -1.53
C VAL A 1001 -1.20 19.88 -0.53
N LEU A 1002 -2.10 20.82 -0.21
CA LEU A 1002 -3.18 20.59 0.76
C LEU A 1002 -4.23 19.60 0.24
N ILE A 1003 -4.63 19.66 -1.04
CA ILE A 1003 -5.58 18.69 -1.60
C ILE A 1003 -4.97 17.28 -1.68
N GLN A 1004 -3.66 17.16 -1.90
CA GLN A 1004 -2.93 15.88 -1.80
C GLN A 1004 -2.96 15.32 -0.35
N GLY A 1005 -2.94 16.18 0.67
CA GLY A 1005 -3.10 15.78 2.07
C GLY A 1005 -4.50 15.23 2.39
N ILE A 1006 -5.55 15.88 1.89
CA ILE A 1006 -6.94 15.40 2.02
C ILE A 1006 -7.11 14.06 1.27
N LEU A 1007 -6.58 13.95 0.05
CA LEU A 1007 -6.60 12.71 -0.73
C LEU A 1007 -5.89 11.55 -0.04
N GLN A 1008 -4.77 11.79 0.66
CA GLN A 1008 -4.08 10.74 1.40
C GLN A 1008 -4.90 10.25 2.61
N TYR A 1009 -5.61 11.15 3.31
CA TYR A 1009 -6.54 10.73 4.36
C TYR A 1009 -7.75 9.95 3.78
N LEU A 1010 -8.35 10.42 2.68
CA LEU A 1010 -9.42 9.69 1.97
C LEU A 1010 -9.00 8.30 1.47
N TYR A 1011 -7.73 8.13 1.09
CA TYR A 1011 -7.17 6.81 0.78
C TYR A 1011 -7.21 5.90 2.01
N PHE A 1012 -6.79 6.36 3.18
CA PHE A 1012 -6.83 5.56 4.42
C PHE A 1012 -8.25 5.22 4.86
N GLU A 1013 -9.22 6.14 4.79
CA GLU A 1013 -10.63 5.84 5.09
C GLU A 1013 -11.19 4.74 4.17
N ARG A 1014 -10.88 4.81 2.86
CA ARG A 1014 -11.31 3.80 1.90
C ARG A 1014 -10.63 2.45 2.13
N GLN A 1015 -9.34 2.43 2.47
CA GLN A 1015 -8.64 1.19 2.84
C GLN A 1015 -9.18 0.56 4.12
N ALA A 1016 -9.57 1.37 5.12
CA ALA A 1016 -10.27 0.88 6.31
C ALA A 1016 -11.67 0.32 5.98
N ALA A 1017 -12.43 1.02 5.13
CA ALA A 1017 -13.78 0.61 4.73
C ALA A 1017 -13.82 -0.69 3.91
N LEU A 1018 -12.81 -0.95 3.06
CA LEU A 1018 -12.72 -2.18 2.25
C LEU A 1018 -12.70 -3.47 3.10
N GLY A 1019 -12.27 -3.40 4.37
CA GLY A 1019 -12.31 -4.53 5.31
C GLY A 1019 -13.68 -4.76 5.99
N MET A 1020 -14.66 -3.88 5.78
CA MET A 1020 -15.95 -3.90 6.46
C MET A 1020 -17.17 -3.78 5.52
N VAL A 1021 -16.96 -3.30 4.29
CA VAL A 1021 -18.02 -2.88 3.37
C VAL A 1021 -17.63 -3.23 1.94
N ASN A 1022 -18.58 -3.69 1.10
CA ASN A 1022 -18.34 -3.85 -0.34
C ASN A 1022 -17.86 -2.52 -0.95
N SER A 1023 -16.89 -2.58 -1.88
CA SER A 1023 -16.25 -1.41 -2.51
C SER A 1023 -17.24 -0.37 -3.06
N ALA A 1024 -18.37 -0.84 -3.58
CA ALA A 1024 -19.44 -0.04 -4.19
C ALA A 1024 -20.06 1.02 -3.27
N LEU A 1025 -20.06 0.78 -1.96
CA LEU A 1025 -20.89 1.54 -1.02
C LEU A 1025 -20.24 2.86 -0.58
N SER A 1026 -21.09 3.77 -0.15
CA SER A 1026 -20.66 5.05 0.43
C SER A 1026 -19.97 4.84 1.78
N LEU A 1027 -19.13 5.80 2.18
CA LEU A 1027 -18.59 5.84 3.54
C LEU A 1027 -19.71 6.13 4.58
N PRO A 1028 -19.51 5.82 5.88
CA PRO A 1028 -20.46 6.21 6.91
C PRO A 1028 -20.62 7.75 6.97
N PRO A 1029 -21.82 8.32 7.21
CA PRO A 1029 -22.02 9.78 7.22
C PRO A 1029 -21.06 10.55 8.14
N GLY A 1030 -20.81 10.05 9.36
CA GLY A 1030 -19.84 10.65 10.29
C GLY A 1030 -18.37 10.60 9.85
N VAL A 1031 -18.04 9.83 8.80
CA VAL A 1031 -16.76 9.89 8.09
C VAL A 1031 -16.85 10.85 6.89
N ILE A 1032 -18.03 11.01 6.27
CA ILE A 1032 -18.19 11.91 5.11
C ILE A 1032 -18.19 13.38 5.53
N ASP A 1033 -18.95 13.77 6.55
CA ASP A 1033 -19.19 15.17 6.90
C ASP A 1033 -17.89 15.99 7.11
N PRO A 1034 -16.86 15.51 7.85
CA PRO A 1034 -15.62 16.27 8.05
C PRO A 1034 -14.82 16.46 6.75
N TYR A 1035 -14.85 15.48 5.85
CA TYR A 1035 -14.13 15.54 4.57
C TYR A 1035 -14.89 16.37 3.54
N ALA A 1036 -16.22 16.25 3.48
CA ALA A 1036 -17.07 17.13 2.68
C ALA A 1036 -16.89 18.60 3.10
N GLN A 1037 -16.76 18.86 4.41
CA GLN A 1037 -16.43 20.19 4.92
C GLN A 1037 -15.01 20.63 4.56
N ALA A 1038 -14.00 19.76 4.69
CA ALA A 1038 -12.62 20.07 4.32
C ALA A 1038 -12.49 20.44 2.82
N LEU A 1039 -13.20 19.72 1.94
CA LEU A 1039 -13.22 20.02 0.50
C LEU A 1039 -13.90 21.37 0.21
N ARG A 1040 -15.07 21.65 0.81
CA ARG A 1040 -15.74 22.96 0.66
C ARG A 1040 -14.87 24.13 1.15
N THR A 1041 -14.20 23.97 2.28
CA THR A 1041 -13.30 25.01 2.82
C THR A 1041 -12.06 25.18 1.95
N TRP A 1042 -11.48 24.08 1.43
CA TRP A 1042 -10.36 24.14 0.48
C TRP A 1042 -10.77 24.83 -0.84
N GLU A 1043 -11.94 24.52 -1.38
CA GLU A 1043 -12.49 25.13 -2.59
C GLU A 1043 -12.75 26.63 -2.39
N ALA A 1044 -13.27 27.02 -1.23
CA ALA A 1044 -13.45 28.42 -0.86
C ALA A 1044 -12.12 29.19 -0.73
N ASP A 1045 -11.03 28.54 -0.32
CA ASP A 1045 -9.70 29.16 -0.22
C ASP A 1045 -8.94 29.15 -1.56
N TRP A 1046 -9.16 28.14 -2.39
CA TRP A 1046 -8.71 28.11 -3.79
C TRP A 1046 -9.36 29.25 -4.58
N ASN A 1047 -10.68 29.44 -4.47
CA ASN A 1047 -11.40 30.53 -5.17
C ASN A 1047 -10.99 31.95 -4.72
N LYS A 1048 -10.42 32.14 -3.52
CA LYS A 1048 -9.86 33.42 -3.06
C LYS A 1048 -8.43 33.66 -3.56
N SER A 1049 -7.76 32.63 -4.07
CA SER A 1049 -6.31 32.65 -4.25
C SER A 1049 -5.91 33.28 -5.59
N ARG A 1050 -5.08 34.32 -5.55
CA ARG A 1050 -4.68 35.10 -6.74
C ARG A 1050 -3.90 34.29 -7.79
N GLU A 1051 -3.28 33.19 -7.37
CA GLU A 1051 -2.54 32.26 -8.24
C GLU A 1051 -3.35 31.01 -8.61
N SER A 1052 -4.54 30.85 -8.02
CA SER A 1052 -5.41 29.70 -8.24
C SER A 1052 -6.30 29.96 -9.44
N THR A 1053 -5.70 29.74 -10.60
CA THR A 1053 -6.32 29.84 -11.92
C THR A 1053 -6.65 28.46 -12.48
N LEU A 1054 -7.70 28.38 -13.29
CA LEU A 1054 -8.04 27.22 -14.10
C LEU A 1054 -7.43 27.27 -15.52
N ASP A 1055 -6.90 28.42 -15.95
CA ASP A 1055 -6.14 28.52 -17.19
C ASP A 1055 -4.75 27.82 -17.05
N PRO A 1056 -4.43 26.80 -17.88
CA PRO A 1056 -3.15 26.11 -17.81
C PRO A 1056 -1.95 26.89 -18.38
N ALA A 1057 -2.18 27.94 -19.19
CA ALA A 1057 -1.13 28.78 -19.79
C ALA A 1057 -0.67 29.94 -18.87
N SER A 1058 -1.45 30.23 -17.83
CA SER A 1058 -1.28 31.34 -16.90
C SER A 1058 0.16 31.57 -16.41
N PRO A 1059 0.62 32.83 -16.22
CA PRO A 1059 1.97 33.14 -15.74
C PRO A 1059 2.32 32.59 -14.33
N TYR A 1060 1.33 32.12 -13.56
CA TYR A 1060 1.55 31.43 -12.27
C TYR A 1060 1.75 29.90 -12.42
N GLY A 1061 1.58 29.37 -13.63
CA GLY A 1061 1.72 27.97 -14.00
C GLY A 1061 0.48 27.11 -13.71
N PRO A 1062 0.40 25.92 -14.34
CA PRO A 1062 -0.77 25.02 -14.31
C PRO A 1062 -1.04 24.34 -12.96
N LEU A 1063 -0.44 24.77 -11.85
CA LEU A 1063 -0.67 24.20 -10.52
C LEU A 1063 -2.09 24.47 -10.00
N GLY A 1064 -2.65 25.65 -10.27
CA GLY A 1064 -4.05 25.96 -9.95
C GLY A 1064 -4.99 24.95 -10.61
N PHE A 1065 -4.87 24.80 -11.93
CA PHE A 1065 -5.62 23.86 -12.75
C PHE A 1065 -5.43 22.40 -12.29
N ASN A 1066 -4.18 21.95 -12.12
CA ASN A 1066 -3.81 20.63 -11.58
C ASN A 1066 -4.48 20.32 -10.23
N SER A 1067 -4.69 21.34 -9.37
CA SER A 1067 -5.37 21.16 -8.09
C SER A 1067 -6.84 20.80 -8.25
N THR A 1068 -7.51 21.32 -9.28
CA THR A 1068 -8.93 21.01 -9.55
C THR A 1068 -9.12 19.58 -10.07
N ALA A 1069 -8.13 19.00 -10.76
CA ALA A 1069 -8.12 17.57 -11.08
C ALA A 1069 -8.05 16.71 -9.81
N MET A 1070 -7.30 17.14 -8.79
CA MET A 1070 -7.21 16.45 -7.50
C MET A 1070 -8.49 16.65 -6.66
N LEU A 1071 -9.14 17.81 -6.72
CA LEU A 1071 -10.45 18.06 -6.11
C LEU A 1071 -11.51 17.06 -6.62
N ARG A 1072 -11.57 16.85 -7.94
CA ARG A 1072 -12.47 15.86 -8.58
C ARG A 1072 -12.23 14.45 -8.05
N LEU A 1073 -10.97 14.00 -8.01
CA LEU A 1073 -10.60 12.71 -7.44
C LEU A 1073 -11.00 12.58 -5.96
N ALA A 1074 -10.94 13.69 -5.19
CA ALA A 1074 -11.33 13.69 -3.79
C ALA A 1074 -12.85 13.53 -3.61
N HIS A 1075 -13.69 14.26 -4.36
CA HIS A 1075 -15.15 14.08 -4.32
C HIS A 1075 -15.59 12.69 -4.79
N ILE A 1076 -14.94 12.14 -5.81
CA ILE A 1076 -15.18 10.78 -6.29
C ILE A 1076 -14.83 9.75 -5.20
N ARG A 1077 -13.63 9.81 -4.61
CA ARG A 1077 -13.19 8.88 -3.55
C ARG A 1077 -13.95 9.06 -2.24
N LEU A 1078 -14.47 10.25 -1.95
CA LEU A 1078 -15.38 10.47 -0.83
C LEU A 1078 -16.71 9.72 -1.06
N SER A 1079 -17.28 9.80 -2.26
CA SER A 1079 -18.60 9.27 -2.58
C SER A 1079 -18.63 7.75 -2.84
N VAL A 1080 -17.76 7.22 -3.71
CA VAL A 1080 -17.79 5.80 -4.15
C VAL A 1080 -16.39 5.17 -4.12
N GLY A 1081 -16.29 3.88 -3.78
CA GLY A 1081 -15.06 3.11 -3.93
C GLY A 1081 -14.97 2.48 -5.33
N LEU A 1082 -14.03 2.93 -6.16
CA LEU A 1082 -13.93 2.49 -7.56
C LEU A 1082 -13.52 1.01 -7.74
N GLY A 1083 -12.99 0.36 -6.68
CA GLY A 1083 -12.58 -1.04 -6.64
C GLY A 1083 -11.14 -1.27 -7.12
N ASP A 1084 -10.52 -2.38 -6.73
CA ASP A 1084 -9.11 -2.67 -7.07
C ASP A 1084 -8.87 -2.86 -8.58
N GLU A 1085 -9.89 -3.28 -9.34
CA GLU A 1085 -9.84 -3.36 -10.81
C GLU A 1085 -9.60 -2.00 -11.50
N SER A 1086 -9.80 -0.88 -10.78
CA SER A 1086 -9.48 0.47 -11.28
C SER A 1086 -8.01 0.86 -11.10
N SER A 1087 -7.16 -0.01 -10.53
CA SER A 1087 -5.73 0.26 -10.34
C SER A 1087 -4.98 0.31 -11.67
N LEU A 1088 -4.40 1.47 -11.96
CA LEU A 1088 -3.67 1.73 -13.20
C LEU A 1088 -2.25 1.12 -13.21
N MET A 1089 -1.87 0.38 -12.17
CA MET A 1089 -0.54 -0.25 -12.06
C MET A 1089 -0.28 -1.30 -13.14
N GLY A 1090 -1.31 -2.01 -13.61
CA GLY A 1090 -1.18 -3.06 -14.63
C GLY A 1090 -1.10 -2.56 -16.08
N ARG A 1091 -1.57 -1.33 -16.34
CA ARG A 1091 -1.65 -0.69 -17.68
C ARG A 1091 -2.23 -1.55 -18.82
N ASP A 1092 -3.17 -2.43 -18.52
CA ASP A 1092 -3.91 -3.23 -19.53
C ASP A 1092 -5.27 -2.60 -19.82
N PRO A 1093 -5.50 -2.02 -21.02
CA PRO A 1093 -6.79 -1.42 -21.38
C PRO A 1093 -7.97 -2.41 -21.36
N GLN A 1094 -7.75 -3.71 -21.60
CA GLN A 1094 -8.82 -4.72 -21.57
C GLN A 1094 -9.23 -5.10 -20.15
N VAL A 1095 -8.32 -5.01 -19.19
CA VAL A 1095 -8.66 -5.16 -17.76
C VAL A 1095 -9.37 -3.90 -17.27
N LEU A 1096 -8.81 -2.73 -17.55
CA LEU A 1096 -9.36 -1.44 -17.12
C LEU A 1096 -10.77 -1.18 -17.71
N ALA A 1097 -11.03 -1.60 -18.95
CA ALA A 1097 -12.36 -1.47 -19.56
C ALA A 1097 -13.46 -2.26 -18.84
N ARG A 1098 -13.13 -3.39 -18.19
CA ARG A 1098 -14.12 -4.21 -17.45
C ARG A 1098 -14.70 -3.44 -16.27
N ALA A 1099 -13.92 -2.58 -15.62
CA ALA A 1099 -14.37 -1.78 -14.48
C ALA A 1099 -15.55 -0.84 -14.84
N PHE A 1100 -15.71 -0.45 -16.11
CA PHE A 1100 -16.79 0.41 -16.62
C PHE A 1100 -18.11 -0.35 -16.87
N VAL A 1101 -18.04 -1.68 -17.00
CA VAL A 1101 -19.17 -2.55 -17.39
C VAL A 1101 -19.43 -3.71 -16.41
N SER A 1102 -18.74 -3.72 -15.26
CA SER A 1102 -18.95 -4.67 -14.17
C SER A 1102 -20.18 -4.28 -13.33
N GLU A 1103 -21.13 -5.19 -13.25
CA GLU A 1103 -22.37 -5.07 -12.45
C GLU A 1103 -22.11 -5.22 -10.94
N GLU A 1104 -20.93 -5.71 -10.53
CA GLU A 1104 -20.61 -5.99 -9.13
C GLU A 1104 -20.36 -4.73 -8.28
N ASN A 1105 -20.29 -3.54 -8.91
CA ASN A 1105 -19.80 -2.32 -8.27
C ASN A 1105 -20.69 -1.08 -8.53
N PRO A 1106 -22.01 -1.13 -8.24
CA PRO A 1106 -22.99 -0.11 -8.60
C PRO A 1106 -22.86 1.18 -7.77
N VAL A 1107 -23.19 2.32 -8.38
CA VAL A 1107 -23.24 3.63 -7.69
C VAL A 1107 -24.50 3.69 -6.80
N PRO A 1108 -24.38 3.98 -5.47
CA PRO A 1108 -25.55 4.07 -4.60
C PRO A 1108 -26.49 5.20 -5.05
N VAL A 1109 -27.80 4.92 -5.21
CA VAL A 1109 -28.73 5.86 -5.86
C VAL A 1109 -28.94 7.15 -5.05
N GLN A 1110 -28.94 7.10 -3.71
CA GLN A 1110 -29.15 8.29 -2.86
C GLN A 1110 -28.22 8.37 -1.63
N PRO A 1111 -27.02 8.97 -1.77
CA PRO A 1111 -26.29 9.58 -0.67
C PRO A 1111 -26.03 11.07 -0.92
N ALA A 1112 -26.10 11.89 0.14
CA ALA A 1112 -26.09 13.38 0.11
C ALA A 1112 -24.82 14.08 -0.43
N HIS A 1113 -23.92 13.34 -1.09
CA HIS A 1113 -22.67 13.85 -1.67
C HIS A 1113 -22.40 13.32 -3.09
N LEU A 1114 -23.21 12.37 -3.59
CA LEU A 1114 -23.06 11.88 -4.96
C LEU A 1114 -23.28 12.99 -5.98
N GLU A 1115 -24.29 13.85 -5.78
CA GLU A 1115 -24.60 14.97 -6.68
C GLU A 1115 -23.37 15.87 -6.91
N GLN A 1116 -22.66 16.26 -5.84
CA GLN A 1116 -21.43 17.06 -5.96
C GLN A 1116 -20.34 16.32 -6.73
N ALA A 1117 -20.19 15.00 -6.54
CA ALA A 1117 -19.24 14.20 -7.31
C ALA A 1117 -19.64 14.09 -8.79
N ILE A 1118 -20.92 13.94 -9.11
CA ILE A 1118 -21.44 13.92 -10.49
C ILE A 1118 -21.25 15.29 -11.16
N SER A 1119 -21.58 16.40 -10.50
CA SER A 1119 -21.31 17.76 -10.98
C SER A 1119 -19.82 17.97 -11.29
N GLN A 1120 -18.92 17.57 -10.39
CA GLN A 1120 -17.46 17.62 -10.59
C GLN A 1120 -16.99 16.77 -11.78
N CYS A 1121 -17.69 15.67 -12.10
CA CYS A 1121 -17.43 14.87 -13.29
C CYS A 1121 -17.98 15.51 -14.58
N ILE A 1122 -19.16 16.14 -14.53
CA ILE A 1122 -19.75 16.90 -15.64
C ILE A 1122 -18.88 18.12 -15.96
N ASP A 1123 -18.33 18.80 -14.96
CA ASP A 1123 -17.37 19.89 -15.15
C ASP A 1123 -16.06 19.40 -15.77
N ALA A 1124 -15.61 18.18 -15.44
CA ALA A 1124 -14.46 17.55 -16.10
C ALA A 1124 -14.72 17.19 -17.57
N PHE A 1125 -15.98 16.91 -17.92
CA PHE A 1125 -16.44 16.67 -19.29
C PHE A 1125 -16.64 17.97 -20.08
N ARG A 1126 -17.12 19.04 -19.42
CA ARG A 1126 -17.36 20.36 -20.03
C ARG A 1126 -16.09 21.00 -20.61
N ILE A 1127 -14.93 20.83 -19.97
CA ILE A 1127 -13.69 21.49 -20.41
C ILE A 1127 -13.29 21.07 -21.84
N PRO A 1128 -13.10 19.77 -22.19
CA PRO A 1128 -12.75 19.39 -23.56
C PRO A 1128 -13.83 19.71 -24.59
N VAL A 1129 -15.11 19.74 -24.21
CA VAL A 1129 -16.19 20.22 -25.08
C VAL A 1129 -16.01 21.72 -25.41
N ARG A 1130 -15.87 22.57 -24.38
CA ARG A 1130 -15.79 24.04 -24.51
C ARG A 1130 -14.48 24.55 -25.10
N VAL A 1131 -13.36 23.87 -24.83
CA VAL A 1131 -12.04 24.16 -25.43
C VAL A 1131 -11.95 23.62 -26.86
N GLY A 1132 -12.78 22.63 -27.21
CA GLY A 1132 -12.79 21.95 -28.50
C GLY A 1132 -11.99 20.64 -28.46
N ILE A 1133 -12.69 19.52 -28.62
CA ILE A 1133 -12.15 18.16 -28.50
C ILE A 1133 -10.89 17.94 -29.38
N PRO A 1134 -10.88 18.32 -30.69
CA PRO A 1134 -9.71 18.13 -31.54
C PRO A 1134 -8.54 19.07 -31.21
N LEU A 1135 -8.78 20.16 -30.46
CA LEU A 1135 -7.74 21.05 -29.98
C LEU A 1135 -7.04 20.42 -28.77
N VAL A 1136 -7.81 19.99 -27.76
CA VAL A 1136 -7.29 19.28 -26.58
C VAL A 1136 -6.48 18.05 -26.98
N ALA A 1137 -7.00 17.23 -27.90
CA ALA A 1137 -6.29 16.04 -28.40
C ALA A 1137 -4.92 16.37 -29.05
N ARG A 1138 -4.71 17.62 -29.52
CA ARG A 1138 -3.43 18.06 -30.13
C ARG A 1138 -2.52 18.80 -29.15
N THR A 1139 -3.08 19.49 -28.14
CA THR A 1139 -2.34 20.34 -27.20
C THR A 1139 -2.03 19.66 -25.86
N GLN A 1140 -2.60 18.47 -25.59
CA GLN A 1140 -2.45 17.74 -24.32
C GLN A 1140 -1.00 17.66 -23.82
N THR A 1141 -0.08 17.15 -24.64
CA THR A 1141 1.35 16.98 -24.30
C THR A 1141 2.03 18.24 -23.73
N GLY A 1142 1.58 19.45 -24.09
CA GLY A 1142 2.21 20.70 -23.66
C GLY A 1142 1.59 21.38 -22.44
N HIS A 1143 0.28 21.20 -22.21
CA HIS A 1143 -0.49 21.98 -21.23
C HIS A 1143 -1.26 21.13 -20.22
N TRP A 1144 -1.45 19.84 -20.51
CA TRP A 1144 -2.25 18.93 -19.71
C TRP A 1144 -1.37 17.90 -19.01
N SER A 1145 -1.64 17.70 -17.73
CA SER A 1145 -0.84 16.85 -16.85
C SER A 1145 -1.46 15.46 -16.67
N VAL A 1146 -0.65 14.48 -16.25
CA VAL A 1146 -1.13 13.12 -15.94
C VAL A 1146 -2.26 13.15 -14.90
N GLN A 1147 -2.21 14.10 -13.97
CA GLN A 1147 -3.26 14.41 -13.01
C GLN A 1147 -4.65 14.58 -13.65
N HIS A 1148 -4.73 15.19 -14.84
CA HIS A 1148 -5.99 15.33 -15.57
C HIS A 1148 -6.42 14.02 -16.25
N ALA A 1149 -5.50 13.24 -16.79
CA ALA A 1149 -5.82 11.90 -17.31
C ALA A 1149 -6.37 10.97 -16.22
N LEU A 1150 -5.73 10.97 -15.04
CA LEU A 1150 -6.19 10.25 -13.84
C LEU A 1150 -7.59 10.71 -13.40
N ALA A 1151 -7.83 12.03 -13.38
CA ALA A 1151 -9.14 12.58 -13.04
C ALA A 1151 -10.20 12.23 -14.09
N SER A 1152 -9.93 12.42 -15.39
CA SER A 1152 -10.84 12.03 -16.48
C SER A 1152 -11.20 10.54 -16.44
N PHE A 1153 -10.23 9.66 -16.15
CA PHE A 1153 -10.49 8.22 -16.01
C PHE A 1153 -11.49 7.92 -14.89
N ALA A 1154 -11.30 8.52 -13.72
CA ALA A 1154 -12.21 8.38 -12.58
C ALA A 1154 -13.59 9.03 -12.84
N CYS A 1155 -13.62 10.21 -13.47
CA CYS A 1155 -14.86 10.92 -13.84
C CYS A 1155 -15.67 10.11 -14.86
N ALA A 1156 -15.01 9.57 -15.88
CA ALA A 1156 -15.64 8.72 -16.88
C ALA A 1156 -16.20 7.43 -16.25
N LEU A 1157 -15.44 6.79 -15.38
CA LEU A 1157 -15.89 5.59 -14.66
C LEU A 1157 -17.11 5.89 -13.77
N MET A 1158 -17.11 7.02 -13.07
CA MET A 1158 -18.25 7.47 -12.25
C MET A 1158 -19.50 7.76 -13.11
N LEU A 1159 -19.40 8.61 -14.14
CA LEU A 1159 -20.53 8.94 -15.01
C LEU A 1159 -21.07 7.70 -15.74
N THR A 1160 -20.18 6.82 -16.21
CA THR A 1160 -20.58 5.60 -16.94
C THR A 1160 -21.41 4.67 -16.06
N ARG A 1161 -21.13 4.57 -14.75
CA ARG A 1161 -21.94 3.77 -13.82
C ARG A 1161 -23.19 4.51 -13.32
N TRP A 1162 -23.11 5.82 -13.10
CA TRP A 1162 -24.29 6.61 -12.70
C TRP A 1162 -25.36 6.65 -13.79
N LEU A 1163 -24.98 6.86 -15.04
CA LEU A 1163 -25.91 6.86 -16.18
C LEU A 1163 -26.54 5.49 -16.43
N GLU A 1164 -25.82 4.39 -16.18
CA GLU A 1164 -26.44 3.06 -16.22
C GLU A 1164 -27.56 2.94 -15.18
N ASN A 1165 -27.27 3.32 -13.93
CA ASN A 1165 -28.25 3.24 -12.85
C ASN A 1165 -29.46 4.16 -13.08
N MET A 1166 -29.24 5.36 -13.65
CA MET A 1166 -30.33 6.26 -14.07
C MET A 1166 -31.16 5.67 -15.22
N SER A 1167 -30.53 4.95 -16.16
CA SER A 1167 -31.23 4.31 -17.27
C SER A 1167 -32.13 3.17 -16.79
N CYS A 1168 -31.59 2.22 -16.02
CA CYS A 1168 -32.36 1.11 -15.47
C CYS A 1168 -33.51 1.61 -14.57
N PHE A 1169 -33.28 2.64 -13.77
CA PHE A 1169 -34.33 3.25 -12.95
C PHE A 1169 -35.43 3.92 -13.80
N ALA A 1170 -35.06 4.62 -14.88
CA ALA A 1170 -36.03 5.20 -15.81
C ALA A 1170 -36.81 4.14 -16.60
N GLU A 1171 -36.24 2.95 -16.83
CA GLU A 1171 -36.92 1.81 -17.46
C GLU A 1171 -37.88 1.09 -16.47
N GLU A 1172 -37.44 0.84 -15.24
CA GLU A 1172 -38.25 0.15 -14.22
C GLU A 1172 -39.37 1.02 -13.63
N CYS A 1173 -39.10 2.31 -13.37
CA CYS A 1173 -40.00 3.22 -12.64
C CYS A 1173 -40.56 4.37 -13.50
N GLY A 1174 -40.10 4.53 -14.74
CA GLY A 1174 -40.51 5.60 -15.66
C GLY A 1174 -39.76 6.92 -15.43
N PRO A 1175 -39.61 7.77 -16.46
CA PRO A 1175 -38.77 8.98 -16.41
C PRO A 1175 -39.26 10.03 -15.39
N GLU A 1176 -40.56 10.08 -15.12
CA GLU A 1176 -41.16 10.99 -14.13
C GLU A 1176 -40.72 10.69 -12.68
N SER A 1177 -40.22 9.47 -12.41
CA SER A 1177 -39.76 9.06 -11.09
C SER A 1177 -38.37 9.60 -10.71
N LEU A 1178 -37.60 10.10 -11.68
CA LEU A 1178 -36.34 10.79 -11.43
C LEU A 1178 -36.58 12.11 -10.69
N GLY A 1179 -35.72 12.44 -9.73
CA GLY A 1179 -35.75 13.72 -9.03
C GLY A 1179 -35.30 14.88 -9.91
N GLU A 1180 -35.69 16.09 -9.53
CA GLU A 1180 -35.41 17.30 -10.32
C GLU A 1180 -33.91 17.59 -10.46
N ASN A 1181 -33.09 17.22 -9.46
CA ASN A 1181 -31.63 17.32 -9.54
C ASN A 1181 -31.05 16.34 -10.57
N GLU A 1182 -31.50 15.08 -10.60
CA GLU A 1182 -31.01 14.09 -11.57
C GLU A 1182 -31.45 14.47 -13.01
N LYS A 1183 -32.69 14.93 -13.18
CA LYS A 1183 -33.20 15.55 -14.42
C LYS A 1183 -32.33 16.74 -14.85
N HIS A 1184 -31.96 17.64 -13.93
CA HIS A 1184 -31.10 18.80 -14.22
C HIS A 1184 -29.70 18.40 -14.69
N LEU A 1185 -29.09 17.39 -14.05
CA LEU A 1185 -27.77 16.86 -14.41
C LEU A 1185 -27.80 16.16 -15.78
N LEU A 1186 -28.83 15.35 -16.07
CA LEU A 1186 -29.04 14.71 -17.38
C LEU A 1186 -29.27 15.73 -18.51
N ASN A 1187 -30.03 16.79 -18.25
CA ASN A 1187 -30.24 17.88 -19.19
C ASN A 1187 -28.94 18.68 -19.44
N THR A 1188 -28.14 18.90 -18.40
CA THR A 1188 -26.81 19.56 -18.53
C THR A 1188 -25.86 18.73 -19.39
N ILE A 1189 -25.81 17.40 -19.20
CA ILE A 1189 -25.04 16.49 -20.05
C ILE A 1189 -25.54 16.52 -21.51
N SER A 1190 -26.86 16.50 -21.71
CA SER A 1190 -27.47 16.57 -23.05
C SER A 1190 -27.07 17.86 -23.79
N SER A 1191 -27.15 19.01 -23.12
CA SER A 1191 -26.73 20.31 -23.67
C SER A 1191 -25.25 20.31 -24.06
N LEU A 1192 -24.36 19.70 -23.25
CA LEU A 1192 -22.94 19.62 -23.59
C LEU A 1192 -22.67 18.71 -24.79
N ILE A 1193 -23.47 17.66 -25.01
CA ILE A 1193 -23.37 16.80 -26.20
C ILE A 1193 -23.89 17.53 -27.45
N GLU A 1194 -24.93 18.36 -27.33
CA GLU A 1194 -25.46 19.19 -28.41
C GLU A 1194 -24.48 20.29 -28.89
N GLU A 1195 -23.46 20.62 -28.09
CA GLU A 1195 -22.34 21.48 -28.47
C GLU A 1195 -21.23 20.75 -29.26
N THR A 1196 -21.27 19.41 -29.31
CA THR A 1196 -20.28 18.59 -30.02
C THR A 1196 -20.77 18.19 -31.42
N HIS A 1197 -19.90 17.55 -32.21
CA HIS A 1197 -20.29 16.98 -33.50
C HIS A 1197 -21.24 15.76 -33.38
N TYR A 1198 -21.54 15.28 -32.17
CA TYR A 1198 -22.61 14.30 -31.89
C TYR A 1198 -24.00 14.93 -31.73
N ALA A 1199 -24.15 16.24 -32.01
CA ALA A 1199 -25.44 16.93 -31.99
C ALA A 1199 -26.50 16.19 -32.83
N GLY A 1200 -27.62 15.84 -32.18
CA GLY A 1200 -28.72 15.07 -32.79
C GLY A 1200 -28.64 13.55 -32.66
N SER A 1201 -27.49 12.96 -32.29
CA SER A 1201 -27.33 11.49 -32.13
C SER A 1201 -28.20 10.88 -31.01
N LEU A 1202 -28.70 11.71 -30.08
CA LEU A 1202 -29.55 11.29 -28.97
C LEU A 1202 -30.96 10.83 -29.38
N GLY A 1203 -31.44 11.22 -30.57
CA GLY A 1203 -32.78 10.88 -31.06
C GLY A 1203 -33.90 11.70 -30.41
N THR A 1204 -34.99 11.94 -31.16
CA THR A 1204 -36.13 12.79 -30.73
C THR A 1204 -37.44 12.02 -30.54
N LYS A 1205 -37.40 10.68 -30.61
CA LYS A 1205 -38.57 9.78 -30.56
C LYS A 1205 -38.29 8.44 -29.86
N GLU A 1206 -37.27 8.40 -29.02
CA GLU A 1206 -36.80 7.18 -28.35
C GLU A 1206 -37.21 7.16 -26.88
N SER A 1207 -37.13 6.00 -26.23
CA SER A 1207 -37.37 5.89 -24.78
C SER A 1207 -36.30 6.65 -24.00
N ASP A 1208 -36.67 7.31 -22.90
CA ASP A 1208 -35.72 8.09 -22.11
C ASP A 1208 -34.58 7.24 -21.53
N ALA A 1209 -34.83 5.97 -21.17
CA ALA A 1209 -33.78 5.02 -20.81
C ALA A 1209 -32.77 4.79 -21.97
N LEU A 1210 -33.28 4.54 -23.19
CA LEU A 1210 -32.42 4.38 -24.37
C LEU A 1210 -31.62 5.66 -24.68
N ARG A 1211 -32.23 6.84 -24.45
CA ARG A 1211 -31.53 8.13 -24.53
C ARG A 1211 -30.43 8.25 -23.47
N ILE A 1212 -30.66 7.82 -22.24
CA ILE A 1212 -29.64 7.82 -21.17
C ILE A 1212 -28.49 6.85 -21.48
N HIS A 1213 -28.77 5.65 -22.01
CA HIS A 1213 -27.70 4.77 -22.51
C HIS A 1213 -26.91 5.42 -23.67
N ARG A 1214 -27.53 6.22 -24.54
CA ARG A 1214 -26.79 6.99 -25.56
C ARG A 1214 -25.92 8.11 -24.96
N LEU A 1215 -26.38 8.82 -23.93
CA LEU A 1215 -25.52 9.75 -23.18
C LEU A 1215 -24.28 9.02 -22.64
N ARG A 1216 -24.47 7.82 -22.06
CA ARG A 1216 -23.40 6.96 -21.54
C ARG A 1216 -22.35 6.58 -22.59
N VAL A 1217 -22.78 6.21 -23.81
CA VAL A 1217 -21.88 5.90 -24.94
C VAL A 1217 -21.12 7.15 -25.40
N ILE A 1218 -21.83 8.25 -25.70
CA ILE A 1218 -21.26 9.44 -26.35
C ILE A 1218 -20.26 10.16 -25.44
N ILE A 1219 -20.49 10.18 -24.12
CA ILE A 1219 -19.53 10.73 -23.16
C ILE A 1219 -18.16 10.04 -23.25
N VAL A 1220 -18.16 8.71 -23.36
CA VAL A 1220 -16.91 7.93 -23.45
C VAL A 1220 -16.28 8.08 -24.84
N GLN A 1221 -17.07 8.20 -25.92
CA GLN A 1221 -16.55 8.52 -27.26
C GLN A 1221 -15.84 9.89 -27.29
N VAL A 1222 -16.47 10.94 -26.74
CA VAL A 1222 -15.90 12.29 -26.64
C VAL A 1222 -14.60 12.31 -25.81
N TRP A 1223 -14.54 11.56 -24.71
CA TRP A 1223 -13.27 11.40 -23.96
C TRP A 1223 -12.24 10.55 -24.71
N ALA A 1224 -12.64 9.52 -25.46
CA ALA A 1224 -11.72 8.75 -26.28
C ALA A 1224 -11.02 9.66 -27.32
N GLU A 1225 -11.78 10.45 -28.07
CA GLU A 1225 -11.24 11.45 -29.01
C GLU A 1225 -10.31 12.46 -28.33
N ALA A 1226 -10.71 13.01 -27.18
CA ALA A 1226 -9.91 13.99 -26.43
C ALA A 1226 -8.52 13.45 -26.05
N TYR A 1227 -8.35 12.13 -25.94
CA TYR A 1227 -7.09 11.46 -25.55
C TYR A 1227 -6.39 10.71 -26.70
N GLN A 1228 -6.92 10.70 -27.94
CA GLN A 1228 -6.30 10.10 -29.13
C GLN A 1228 -5.02 10.82 -29.65
N GLY A 1229 -4.53 11.82 -28.92
CA GLY A 1229 -3.34 12.60 -29.24
C GLY A 1229 -2.02 11.85 -29.20
N VAL A 1230 -0.95 12.50 -29.66
CA VAL A 1230 0.44 12.01 -29.45
C VAL A 1230 0.86 12.29 -28.01
N GLN A 1231 1.06 11.23 -27.22
CA GLN A 1231 1.33 11.33 -25.78
C GLN A 1231 2.81 11.09 -25.42
N VAL A 1232 3.31 11.88 -24.47
CA VAL A 1232 4.63 11.70 -23.84
C VAL A 1232 4.69 10.45 -22.95
N PHE A 1233 3.58 10.13 -22.28
CA PHE A 1233 3.50 9.07 -21.27
C PHE A 1233 2.50 7.98 -21.67
N GLU A 1234 2.94 6.71 -21.68
CA GLU A 1234 2.11 5.53 -22.01
C GLU A 1234 0.85 5.44 -21.13
N ILE A 1235 0.85 5.94 -19.89
CA ILE A 1235 -0.36 5.94 -19.05
C ILE A 1235 -1.53 6.73 -19.67
N VAL A 1236 -1.26 7.81 -20.40
CA VAL A 1236 -2.29 8.64 -21.04
C VAL A 1236 -2.82 7.93 -22.30
N GLU A 1237 -1.90 7.32 -23.05
CA GLU A 1237 -2.17 6.44 -24.21
C GLU A 1237 -3.03 5.22 -23.80
N THR A 1238 -2.73 4.63 -22.63
CA THR A 1238 -3.50 3.54 -21.98
C THR A 1238 -4.92 3.97 -21.65
N ILE A 1239 -5.09 5.17 -21.08
CA ILE A 1239 -6.42 5.72 -20.70
C ILE A 1239 -7.26 6.02 -21.95
N GLY A 1240 -6.71 6.67 -22.98
CA GLY A 1240 -7.40 6.91 -24.26
C GLY A 1240 -7.78 5.62 -25.00
N THR A 1241 -6.90 4.60 -24.96
CA THR A 1241 -7.18 3.26 -25.49
C THR A 1241 -8.31 2.58 -24.70
N THR A 1242 -8.32 2.74 -23.38
CA THR A 1242 -9.38 2.19 -22.51
C THR A 1242 -10.73 2.84 -22.83
N PHE A 1243 -10.81 4.17 -22.97
CA PHE A 1243 -12.04 4.84 -23.38
C PHE A 1243 -12.53 4.36 -24.75
N SER A 1244 -11.63 4.23 -25.73
CA SER A 1244 -11.98 3.71 -27.06
C SER A 1244 -12.60 2.30 -26.99
N LEU A 1245 -12.03 1.41 -26.16
CA LEU A 1245 -12.55 0.05 -25.96
C LEU A 1245 -13.88 0.04 -25.19
N VAL A 1246 -14.03 0.86 -24.14
CA VAL A 1246 -15.29 0.99 -23.39
C VAL A 1246 -16.40 1.53 -24.30
N ALA A 1247 -16.13 2.58 -25.08
CA ALA A 1247 -17.08 3.13 -26.04
C ALA A 1247 -17.58 2.04 -27.01
N GLN A 1248 -16.69 1.21 -27.56
CA GLN A 1248 -17.08 0.09 -28.41
C GLN A 1248 -17.95 -0.93 -27.67
N ILE A 1249 -17.56 -1.37 -26.47
CA ILE A 1249 -18.33 -2.36 -25.68
C ILE A 1249 -19.75 -1.84 -25.37
N LEU A 1250 -19.88 -0.55 -25.06
CA LEU A 1250 -21.17 0.09 -24.78
C LEU A 1250 -22.02 0.26 -26.06
N GLU A 1251 -21.40 0.65 -27.17
CA GLU A 1251 -22.09 0.79 -28.46
C GLU A 1251 -22.56 -0.57 -29.00
N ASP A 1252 -21.78 -1.64 -28.81
CA ASP A 1252 -22.17 -3.00 -29.20
C ASP A 1252 -23.26 -3.57 -28.28
N ARG A 1253 -23.28 -3.24 -26.97
CA ARG A 1253 -24.42 -3.53 -26.08
C ARG A 1253 -25.70 -2.80 -26.50
N LEU A 1254 -25.61 -1.63 -27.13
CA LEU A 1254 -26.76 -0.83 -27.60
C LEU A 1254 -27.39 -1.39 -28.90
N LYS A 1255 -26.75 -2.34 -29.57
CA LYS A 1255 -27.20 -2.94 -30.84
C LYS A 1255 -27.91 -4.29 -30.69
N VAL A 1256 -27.98 -4.82 -29.46
CA VAL A 1256 -28.50 -6.16 -29.10
C VAL A 1256 -29.87 -6.04 -28.47
#